data_AF-A0A3A4NMU9-F1
#
_entry.id   AF-A0A3A4NMU9-F1
#
_cell.length_a   1.000
_cell.length_b   1.000
_cell.length_c   1.000
_cell.angle_alpha   90.00
_cell.angle_beta   90.00
_cell.angle_gamma   90.00
#
_symmetry.space_group_name_H-M   'P 1'
#
loop_
_entity.id
_entity.type
_entity.pdbx_description
1 polymer ?
#
loop_
_entity_poly.entity_id
_entity_poly.type
_entity_poly.pdbx_seq_one_letter_code
_entity_poly.pdbx_strand_id
1 'polypeptide(L)'
;MDDALLRLAYICFLSGRGTQASIQSRSLRNWETEMTDPISGRYRCGLVAILFALAAVLLWPTEASTAKSRDLVVVLDVSSSMFDLFDTAKAEAKQFISSAQVGDRVTVITFGEKSNLLIRSRVKSSHTIGRILSEVDMLSPVDLNTNLPMAMERGLREMEQFYEEDPDAERTLMWLSDDKDNPPKDIPNLITFSSLKEEHSNRMPDHNWFVFQKPIETETHQEMDWFMDWAKRNHMLLRVEAAGRDLGSLTLPQNETEFTVTFTPDSAGVWGTSFSVVAEVIDEERGNYTASVPVKPPVVVCDSKPWTQAFQISLPDRTGSYVCRVSFVLPSDKLLEIQPPQLALEARVRAEVSKIAAQAETIEKTFDTQYHATLQNRASQESSFAREIRGQLVGEFVKAVERKTVVFGPIVSGGQYLESTPLVVTGDVPTESIQMKSSFTLPEGIELQPQFRKEEGKVIADLCLLVNEAMLPEDGWEVKGFISFLVDNSKAKVTPAAIPIRFYTRPDISAWGRRELAMNPAYARVSGAATALVQLSLKLAKVLVPLAILWFFVYLVKRYFFVTTDLVGMLEIAKNPTKHRIRYFNLQRLGKLKKRNSLTIGRSRKADIVLPHPSVADIQAKIMTTKIDASIIIFIQPLEGNQIKVNDITYSRQKEISDCDKLTIGEFVFVYKRPEVYRETVVHYADGANLRGTLISWDIDSPNFDFLPINAPSLNSKMSINFNELKMVTFIRKAERFSLDRLLGSGRPIGYPVEVFFKDGELLEGYMMGETGEWSKRFYVIPKDAEEIALVLVERAAVESVFKRDPFKQSFFSLRRVLRALVPNTSH
;
A
#
# COMPACT_ATOMS: atom_id res chain seq x y z
N MET A 1 -14.46 -29.39 26.03
CA MET A 1 -13.05 -29.73 25.68
C MET A 1 -12.06 -28.77 26.35
N ASP A 2 -12.47 -27.57 26.72
CA ASP A 2 -11.56 -26.50 27.18
C ASP A 2 -11.04 -26.63 28.61
N ASP A 3 -11.77 -27.30 29.51
CA ASP A 3 -11.33 -27.49 30.91
C ASP A 3 -10.21 -28.55 31.05
N ALA A 4 -10.15 -29.49 30.10
CA ALA A 4 -9.14 -30.56 30.11
C ALA A 4 -7.76 -30.06 29.65
N LEU A 5 -7.73 -29.15 28.67
CA LEU A 5 -6.49 -28.53 28.16
C LEU A 5 -5.86 -27.57 29.19
N LEU A 6 -6.69 -26.83 29.94
CA LEU A 6 -6.20 -25.97 31.03
C LEU A 6 -5.58 -26.77 32.19
N ARG A 7 -6.19 -27.92 32.52
CA ARG A 7 -5.66 -28.83 33.55
C ARG A 7 -4.34 -29.48 33.11
N LEU A 8 -4.20 -29.85 31.84
CA LEU A 8 -2.96 -30.42 31.30
C LEU A 8 -1.80 -29.41 31.29
N ALA A 9 -2.07 -28.15 30.93
CA ALA A 9 -1.08 -27.07 30.97
C ALA A 9 -0.61 -26.75 32.41
N TYR A 10 -1.51 -26.79 33.39
CA TYR A 10 -1.18 -26.57 34.80
C TYR A 10 -0.36 -27.72 35.39
N ILE A 11 -0.65 -28.97 35.01
CA ILE A 11 0.11 -30.16 35.42
C ILE A 11 1.54 -30.11 34.84
N CYS A 12 1.72 -29.67 33.59
CA CYS A 12 3.04 -29.52 32.98
C CYS A 12 3.88 -28.38 33.59
N PHE A 13 3.24 -27.36 34.15
CA PHE A 13 3.93 -26.26 34.83
C PHE A 13 4.44 -26.64 36.22
N LEU A 14 3.73 -27.54 36.92
CA LEU A 14 4.11 -28.01 38.26
C LEU A 14 5.13 -29.15 38.23
N SER A 15 5.21 -29.94 37.14
CA SER A 15 6.21 -31.02 37.01
C SER A 15 7.64 -30.52 36.76
N GLY A 16 7.84 -29.23 36.50
CA GLY A 16 9.16 -28.61 36.26
C GLY A 16 9.93 -28.16 37.51
N ARG A 17 9.40 -28.34 38.73
CA ARG A 17 10.11 -28.00 39.97
C ARG A 17 10.11 -29.17 40.94
N GLY A 18 11.18 -29.96 40.89
CA GLY A 18 11.48 -30.98 41.89
C GLY A 18 11.77 -30.35 43.24
N THR A 19 10.79 -30.38 44.14
CA THR A 19 10.99 -30.36 45.59
C THR A 19 9.78 -31.02 46.25
N GLN A 20 9.99 -32.21 46.82
CA GLN A 20 9.08 -32.82 47.78
C GLN A 20 9.10 -31.99 49.08
N ALA A 21 7.95 -31.45 49.48
CA ALA A 21 7.64 -31.19 50.88
C ALA A 21 6.13 -31.13 51.06
N SER A 22 5.65 -31.91 52.03
CA SER A 22 4.28 -31.97 52.51
C SER A 22 3.82 -30.61 53.05
N ILE A 23 2.63 -30.15 52.67
CA ILE A 23 1.79 -29.24 53.47
C ILE A 23 0.32 -29.42 53.05
N GLN A 24 -0.52 -29.33 54.07
CA GLN A 24 -1.87 -29.84 54.22
C GLN A 24 -2.96 -29.23 53.32
N SER A 25 -4.00 -30.05 53.12
CA SER A 25 -5.29 -29.90 52.45
C SER A 25 -6.25 -28.82 53.03
N ARG A 26 -5.74 -27.71 53.55
CA ARG A 26 -6.58 -26.63 54.14
C ARG A 26 -6.77 -25.39 53.27
N SER A 27 -6.12 -25.25 52.12
CA SER A 27 -6.18 -24.02 51.31
C SER A 27 -7.23 -24.00 50.19
N LEU A 28 -7.82 -25.15 49.84
CA LEU A 28 -8.76 -25.25 48.71
C LEU A 28 -10.19 -24.74 49.01
N ARG A 29 -10.59 -24.59 50.29
CA ARG A 29 -11.95 -24.09 50.63
C ARG A 29 -12.09 -22.56 50.64
N ASN A 30 -10.99 -21.81 50.71
CA ASN A 30 -11.05 -20.34 50.68
C ASN A 30 -11.00 -19.77 49.26
N TRP A 31 -10.79 -20.61 48.24
CA TRP A 31 -10.71 -20.15 46.85
C TRP A 31 -12.07 -20.09 46.14
N GLU A 32 -13.04 -20.90 46.56
CA GLU A 32 -14.40 -20.90 45.98
C GLU A 32 -15.24 -19.67 46.38
N THR A 33 -14.86 -18.95 47.44
CA THR A 33 -15.59 -17.76 47.91
C THR A 33 -15.11 -16.42 47.30
N GLU A 34 -13.94 -16.39 46.64
CA GLU A 34 -13.41 -15.19 45.96
C GLU A 34 -13.79 -15.12 44.46
N MET A 35 -14.48 -16.12 43.91
CA MET A 35 -14.82 -16.21 42.48
C MET A 35 -16.18 -15.61 42.09
N THR A 36 -16.94 -15.03 43.02
CA THR A 36 -18.27 -14.45 42.74
C THR A 36 -18.25 -13.01 42.26
N ASP A 37 -17.07 -12.39 42.09
CA ASP A 37 -16.97 -11.04 41.53
C ASP A 37 -16.76 -11.13 40.00
N PRO A 38 -17.81 -10.93 39.16
CA PRO A 38 -17.77 -11.19 37.71
C PRO A 38 -16.80 -10.28 36.94
N ILE A 39 -16.26 -9.28 37.62
CA ILE A 39 -15.35 -8.29 37.09
C ILE A 39 -13.90 -8.82 37.11
N SER A 40 -13.46 -9.53 38.16
CA SER A 40 -12.06 -9.96 38.31
C SER A 40 -11.69 -11.18 37.42
N GLY A 41 -12.66 -12.07 37.15
CA GLY A 41 -12.47 -13.25 36.30
C GLY A 41 -12.26 -12.92 34.82
N ARG A 42 -12.93 -11.88 34.29
CA ARG A 42 -12.75 -11.44 32.90
C ARG A 42 -11.36 -10.86 32.62
N TYR A 43 -10.74 -10.21 33.61
CA TYR A 43 -9.40 -9.64 33.45
C TYR A 43 -8.29 -10.68 33.47
N ARG A 44 -8.45 -11.78 34.23
CA ARG A 44 -7.44 -12.85 34.28
C ARG A 44 -7.44 -13.70 33.01
N CYS A 45 -8.61 -14.03 32.46
CA CYS A 45 -8.70 -14.71 31.16
C CYS A 45 -8.19 -13.83 30.01
N GLY A 46 -8.45 -12.52 30.05
CA GLY A 46 -7.89 -11.58 29.08
C GLY A 46 -6.36 -11.52 29.14
N LEU A 47 -5.75 -11.52 30.33
CA LEU A 47 -4.30 -11.44 30.47
C LEU A 47 -3.59 -12.72 29.98
N VAL A 48 -4.17 -13.89 30.22
CA VAL A 48 -3.64 -15.17 29.70
C VAL A 48 -3.78 -15.25 28.18
N ALA A 49 -4.92 -14.83 27.62
CA ALA A 49 -5.11 -14.77 26.16
C ALA A 49 -4.14 -13.78 25.49
N ILE A 50 -3.88 -12.64 26.12
CA ILE A 50 -2.90 -11.65 25.64
C ILE A 50 -1.48 -12.22 25.69
N LEU A 51 -1.10 -12.90 26.78
CA LEU A 51 0.22 -13.53 26.88
C LEU A 51 0.40 -14.66 25.85
N PHE A 52 -0.65 -15.42 25.57
CA PHE A 52 -0.63 -16.47 24.56
C PHE A 52 -0.55 -15.89 23.14
N ALA A 53 -1.28 -14.80 22.86
CA ALA A 53 -1.17 -14.06 21.60
C ALA A 53 0.22 -13.43 21.44
N LEU A 54 0.81 -12.89 22.51
CA LEU A 54 2.17 -12.35 22.50
C LEU A 54 3.21 -13.44 22.21
N ALA A 55 3.04 -14.62 22.84
CA ALA A 55 3.91 -15.77 22.61
C ALA A 55 3.77 -16.30 21.17
N ALA A 56 2.55 -16.34 20.63
CA ALA A 56 2.29 -16.73 19.25
C ALA A 56 2.88 -15.72 18.24
N VAL A 57 2.82 -14.42 18.52
CA VAL A 57 3.46 -13.37 17.68
C VAL A 57 4.99 -13.42 17.78
N LEU A 58 5.54 -13.76 18.94
CA LEU A 58 7.00 -13.89 19.14
C LEU A 58 7.58 -15.20 18.59
N LEU A 59 6.76 -16.25 18.48
CA LEU A 59 7.16 -17.56 17.95
C LEU A 59 6.73 -17.79 16.51
N TRP A 60 5.91 -16.90 15.92
CA TRP A 60 5.69 -16.91 14.49
C TRP A 60 7.05 -16.64 13.82
N PRO A 61 7.57 -17.54 12.97
CA PRO A 61 8.68 -17.17 12.13
C PRO A 61 8.20 -15.96 11.34
N THR A 62 8.76 -14.80 11.68
CA THR A 62 8.80 -13.70 10.74
C THR A 62 9.74 -14.19 9.66
N GLU A 63 9.19 -14.96 8.73
CA GLU A 63 9.57 -14.76 7.35
C GLU A 63 9.41 -13.26 7.16
N ALA A 64 10.53 -12.55 7.31
CA ALA A 64 10.65 -11.23 6.76
C ALA A 64 10.40 -11.47 5.28
N SER A 65 9.13 -11.44 4.90
CA SER A 65 8.70 -11.17 3.55
C SER A 65 9.50 -9.92 3.23
N THR A 66 10.59 -10.14 2.49
CA THR A 66 11.38 -9.07 1.93
C THR A 66 10.41 -8.44 0.96
N ALA A 67 9.62 -7.49 1.48
CA ALA A 67 8.67 -6.72 0.71
C ALA A 67 9.43 -6.29 -0.53
N LYS A 68 8.93 -6.72 -1.68
CA LYS A 68 9.60 -6.51 -2.96
C LYS A 68 9.87 -5.01 -3.07
N SER A 69 11.13 -4.64 -3.30
CA SER A 69 11.49 -3.22 -3.42
C SER A 69 10.68 -2.60 -4.55
N ARG A 70 10.19 -1.39 -4.31
CA ARG A 70 9.42 -0.62 -5.28
C ARG A 70 10.24 0.54 -5.82
N ASP A 71 9.90 0.97 -7.03
CA ASP A 71 10.50 2.10 -7.71
C ASP A 71 9.46 3.21 -7.86
N LEU A 72 9.68 4.32 -7.18
CA LEU A 72 8.78 5.46 -7.10
C LEU A 72 9.40 6.63 -7.88
N VAL A 73 8.74 7.06 -8.94
CA VAL A 73 9.12 8.24 -9.73
C VAL A 73 8.06 9.32 -9.52
N VAL A 74 8.45 10.50 -9.06
CA VAL A 74 7.57 11.66 -8.91
C VAL A 74 7.99 12.70 -9.94
N VAL A 75 7.06 13.14 -10.77
CA VAL A 75 7.26 14.18 -11.78
C VAL A 75 6.39 15.37 -11.39
N LEU A 76 7.03 16.47 -11.01
CA LEU A 76 6.39 17.63 -10.39
C LEU A 76 6.58 18.88 -11.24
N ASP A 77 5.47 19.48 -11.63
CA ASP A 77 5.41 20.71 -12.41
C ASP A 77 5.77 21.92 -11.53
N VAL A 78 6.82 22.66 -11.92
CA VAL A 78 7.31 23.89 -11.28
C VAL A 78 7.08 25.12 -12.16
N SER A 79 6.17 25.04 -13.12
CA SER A 79 5.76 26.18 -13.94
C SER A 79 4.91 27.19 -13.16
N SER A 80 4.89 28.43 -13.62
CA SER A 80 4.18 29.53 -12.98
C SER A 80 2.65 29.38 -13.00
N SER A 81 2.08 28.56 -13.91
CA SER A 81 0.66 28.22 -13.88
C SER A 81 0.28 27.39 -12.66
N MET A 82 1.24 26.68 -12.07
CA MET A 82 1.03 25.91 -10.84
C MET A 82 0.96 26.78 -9.58
N PHE A 83 1.15 28.11 -9.64
CA PHE A 83 1.30 28.96 -8.44
C PHE A 83 0.26 28.71 -7.34
N ASP A 84 -1.02 28.60 -7.69
CA ASP A 84 -2.12 28.38 -6.74
C ASP A 84 -2.27 26.90 -6.29
N LEU A 85 -1.72 25.96 -7.06
CA LEU A 85 -1.85 24.51 -6.85
C LEU A 85 -0.57 23.87 -6.29
N PHE A 86 0.55 24.60 -6.30
CA PHE A 86 1.87 24.04 -6.08
C PHE A 86 2.06 23.51 -4.66
N ASP A 87 1.48 24.17 -3.66
CA ASP A 87 1.53 23.69 -2.28
C ASP A 87 0.72 22.38 -2.11
N THR A 88 -0.41 22.24 -2.80
CA THR A 88 -1.17 20.98 -2.87
C THR A 88 -0.36 19.89 -3.56
N ALA A 89 0.27 20.20 -4.70
CA ALA A 89 1.14 19.27 -5.42
C ALA A 89 2.32 18.79 -4.54
N LYS A 90 2.97 19.69 -3.81
CA LYS A 90 4.01 19.32 -2.84
C LYS A 90 3.46 18.43 -1.72
N ALA A 91 2.27 18.71 -1.19
CA ALA A 91 1.67 17.90 -0.14
C ALA A 91 1.44 16.46 -0.61
N GLU A 92 0.89 16.28 -1.81
CA GLU A 92 0.66 14.98 -2.43
C GLU A 92 1.97 14.24 -2.74
N ALA A 93 2.96 14.92 -3.34
CA ALA A 93 4.29 14.37 -3.57
C ALA A 93 4.92 13.85 -2.26
N LYS A 94 4.85 14.65 -1.18
CA LYS A 94 5.40 14.29 0.13
C LYS A 94 4.67 13.10 0.74
N GLN A 95 3.33 13.04 0.62
CA GLN A 95 2.55 11.91 1.08
C GLN A 95 2.95 10.63 0.37
N PHE A 96 3.11 10.69 -0.96
CA PHE A 96 3.52 9.57 -1.78
C PHE A 96 4.95 9.09 -1.43
N ILE A 97 5.92 10.02 -1.35
CA ILE A 97 7.31 9.72 -0.95
C ILE A 97 7.38 9.14 0.48
N SER A 98 6.54 9.61 1.39
CA SER A 98 6.49 9.12 2.77
C SER A 98 5.99 7.67 2.89
N SER A 99 5.36 7.15 1.84
CA SER A 99 4.93 5.74 1.77
C SER A 99 6.08 4.77 1.42
N ALA A 100 7.25 5.29 1.04
CA ALA A 100 8.42 4.49 0.67
C ALA A 100 8.96 3.70 1.87
N GLN A 101 9.38 2.46 1.63
CA GLN A 101 9.97 1.55 2.61
C GLN A 101 11.48 1.42 2.42
N VAL A 102 12.18 0.85 3.40
CA VAL A 102 13.62 0.57 3.28
C VAL A 102 13.82 -0.47 2.16
N GLY A 103 14.62 -0.11 1.16
CA GLY A 103 14.81 -0.90 -0.05
C GLY A 103 14.25 -0.23 -1.31
N ASP A 104 13.19 0.58 -1.18
CA ASP A 104 12.56 1.27 -2.30
C ASP A 104 13.53 2.27 -2.96
N ARG A 105 13.41 2.49 -4.27
CA ARG A 105 14.09 3.56 -5.01
C ARG A 105 13.12 4.71 -5.20
N VAL A 106 13.55 5.93 -4.89
CA VAL A 106 12.76 7.15 -5.07
C VAL A 106 13.51 8.11 -5.98
N THR A 107 12.83 8.55 -7.04
CA THR A 107 13.27 9.58 -7.97
C THR A 107 12.27 10.73 -7.97
N VAL A 108 12.76 11.95 -7.86
CA VAL A 108 11.95 13.17 -8.03
C VAL A 108 12.51 13.94 -9.21
N ILE A 109 11.65 14.21 -10.18
CA ILE A 109 11.87 15.05 -11.35
C ILE A 109 11.03 16.31 -11.17
N THR A 110 11.62 17.46 -11.44
CA THR A 110 10.87 18.71 -11.59
C THR A 110 10.85 19.13 -13.05
N PHE A 111 9.81 19.82 -13.48
CA PHE A 111 9.75 20.32 -14.85
C PHE A 111 9.01 21.64 -14.99
N GLY A 112 9.43 22.44 -15.97
CA GLY A 112 8.77 23.65 -16.42
C GLY A 112 9.25 23.96 -17.83
N GLU A 113 10.22 24.87 -17.95
CA GLU A 113 10.92 25.11 -19.22
C GLU A 113 11.83 23.95 -19.62
N LYS A 114 12.39 23.28 -18.62
CA LYS A 114 13.29 22.12 -18.73
C LYS A 114 12.86 21.05 -17.75
N SER A 115 13.16 19.79 -18.05
CA SER A 115 13.04 18.71 -17.07
C SER A 115 14.36 18.50 -16.34
N ASN A 116 14.32 18.51 -15.00
CA ASN A 116 15.49 18.38 -14.14
C ASN A 116 15.30 17.21 -13.17
N LEU A 117 16.34 16.38 -13.02
CA LEU A 117 16.39 15.37 -11.97
C LEU A 117 16.76 16.05 -10.65
N LEU A 118 15.80 16.20 -9.74
CA LEU A 118 16.04 16.81 -8.43
C LEU A 118 16.84 15.87 -7.53
N ILE A 119 16.36 14.63 -7.38
CA ILE A 119 17.01 13.62 -6.53
C ILE A 119 16.70 12.21 -7.01
N ARG A 120 17.68 11.32 -6.92
CA ARG A 120 17.56 9.87 -7.09
C ARG A 120 18.21 9.19 -5.90
N SER A 121 17.47 8.37 -5.15
CA SER A 121 17.99 7.73 -3.93
C SER A 121 17.30 6.42 -3.60
N ARG A 122 18.07 5.39 -3.24
CA ARG A 122 17.53 4.19 -2.58
C ARG A 122 17.31 4.48 -1.10
N VAL A 123 16.14 4.14 -0.57
CA VAL A 123 15.77 4.37 0.83
C VAL A 123 16.52 3.39 1.72
N LYS A 124 17.52 3.90 2.44
CA LYS A 124 18.30 3.11 3.42
C LYS A 124 17.73 3.22 4.82
N SER A 125 17.04 4.33 5.10
CA SER A 125 16.49 4.67 6.41
C SER A 125 15.46 5.78 6.28
N SER A 126 14.68 6.00 7.34
CA SER A 126 13.75 7.14 7.45
C SER A 126 14.43 8.51 7.28
N HIS A 127 15.72 8.62 7.59
CA HIS A 127 16.49 9.84 7.33
C HIS A 127 16.64 10.13 5.83
N THR A 128 16.72 9.09 5.00
CA THR A 128 16.76 9.25 3.54
C THR A 128 15.47 9.88 3.03
N ILE A 129 14.33 9.42 3.54
CA ILE A 129 13.00 9.97 3.23
C ILE A 129 12.95 11.43 3.69
N GLY A 130 13.33 11.74 4.94
CA GLY A 130 13.35 13.10 5.45
C GLY A 130 14.18 14.08 4.60
N ARG A 131 15.32 13.62 4.05
CA ARG A 131 16.12 14.41 3.10
C ARG A 131 15.38 14.67 1.79
N ILE A 132 14.77 13.65 1.19
CA ILE A 132 14.00 13.81 -0.05
C ILE A 132 12.84 14.80 0.17
N LEU A 133 12.11 14.66 1.29
CA LEU A 133 11.02 15.57 1.63
C LEU A 133 11.50 17.02 1.80
N SER A 134 12.66 17.24 2.41
CA SER A 134 13.21 18.59 2.53
C SER A 134 13.61 19.21 1.18
N GLU A 135 14.06 18.40 0.21
CA GLU A 135 14.32 18.89 -1.15
C GLU A 135 13.00 19.32 -1.84
N VAL A 136 11.94 18.55 -1.67
CA VAL A 136 10.60 18.89 -2.21
C VAL A 136 10.04 20.16 -1.56
N ASP A 137 10.25 20.37 -0.25
CA ASP A 137 9.79 21.57 0.46
C ASP A 137 10.47 22.85 -0.02
N MET A 138 11.70 22.76 -0.55
CA MET A 138 12.45 23.92 -1.07
C MET A 138 12.01 24.34 -2.49
N LEU A 139 11.18 23.55 -3.16
CA LEU A 139 10.74 23.87 -4.50
C LEU A 139 9.77 25.06 -4.52
N SER A 140 9.77 25.77 -5.65
CA SER A 140 8.86 26.88 -5.94
C SER A 140 8.49 26.90 -7.43
N PRO A 141 7.29 27.36 -7.81
CA PRO A 141 6.82 27.37 -9.19
C PRO A 141 7.38 28.61 -9.92
N VAL A 142 8.64 28.54 -10.33
CA VAL A 142 9.39 29.70 -10.87
C VAL A 142 9.55 29.69 -12.39
N ASP A 143 9.30 28.57 -13.05
CA ASP A 143 9.50 28.45 -14.50
C ASP A 143 8.35 29.13 -15.26
N LEU A 144 8.64 29.92 -16.29
CA LEU A 144 7.60 30.69 -17.00
C LEU A 144 6.74 29.83 -17.93
N ASN A 145 7.26 28.70 -18.37
CA ASN A 145 6.66 27.84 -19.38
C ASN A 145 6.55 26.41 -18.86
N THR A 146 5.79 25.58 -19.58
CA THR A 146 5.49 24.20 -19.22
C THR A 146 5.70 23.33 -20.44
N ASN A 147 6.59 22.34 -20.37
CA ASN A 147 6.85 21.40 -21.46
C ASN A 147 6.53 19.98 -21.00
N LEU A 148 5.26 19.58 -21.16
CA LEU A 148 4.76 18.29 -20.69
C LEU A 148 5.43 17.11 -21.43
N PRO A 149 5.62 17.11 -22.77
CA PRO A 149 6.27 16.01 -23.46
C PRO A 149 7.68 15.71 -22.94
N MET A 150 8.52 16.73 -22.76
CA MET A 150 9.89 16.54 -22.25
C MET A 150 9.91 15.98 -20.82
N ALA A 151 8.99 16.43 -19.97
CA ALA A 151 8.85 15.89 -18.62
C ALA A 151 8.45 14.41 -18.64
N MET A 152 7.55 14.05 -19.55
CA MET A 152 7.11 12.66 -19.73
C MET A 152 8.24 11.77 -20.26
N GLU A 153 8.97 12.21 -21.28
CA GLU A 153 10.16 11.52 -21.79
C GLU A 153 11.15 11.21 -20.65
N ARG A 154 11.42 12.22 -19.80
CA ARG A 154 12.33 12.04 -18.68
C ARG A 154 11.80 11.03 -17.67
N GLY A 155 10.51 11.11 -17.33
CA GLY A 155 9.85 10.14 -16.44
C GLY A 155 9.96 8.71 -16.97
N LEU A 156 9.68 8.51 -18.27
CA LEU A 156 9.79 7.20 -18.92
C LEU A 156 11.22 6.66 -18.94
N ARG A 157 12.21 7.51 -19.21
CA ARG A 157 13.63 7.11 -19.21
C ARG A 157 14.10 6.63 -17.83
N GLU A 158 13.64 7.27 -16.74
CA GLU A 158 13.95 6.80 -15.38
C GLU A 158 13.30 5.45 -15.08
N MET A 159 12.09 5.23 -15.58
CA MET A 159 11.36 3.98 -15.41
C MET A 159 12.01 2.83 -16.19
N GLU A 160 12.44 3.09 -17.44
CA GLU A 160 13.20 2.15 -18.27
C GLU A 160 14.52 1.77 -17.59
N GLN A 161 15.26 2.75 -17.08
CA GLN A 161 16.47 2.48 -16.31
C GLN A 161 16.19 1.58 -15.10
N PHE A 162 15.12 1.82 -14.35
CA PHE A 162 14.76 0.98 -13.21
C PHE A 162 14.33 -0.43 -13.61
N TYR A 163 13.70 -0.58 -14.76
CA TYR A 163 13.36 -1.88 -15.34
C TYR A 163 14.60 -2.68 -15.73
N GLU A 164 15.58 -2.06 -16.38
CA GLU A 164 16.86 -2.71 -16.71
C GLU A 164 17.63 -3.16 -15.46
N GLU A 165 17.57 -2.38 -14.38
CA GLU A 165 18.27 -2.68 -13.13
C GLU A 165 17.59 -3.78 -12.29
N ASP A 166 16.27 -3.83 -12.25
CA ASP A 166 15.48 -4.84 -11.52
C ASP A 166 14.13 -5.04 -12.22
N PRO A 167 14.02 -5.99 -13.17
CA PRO A 167 12.80 -6.20 -13.97
C PRO A 167 11.58 -6.58 -13.15
N ASP A 168 11.81 -7.15 -11.97
CA ASP A 168 10.78 -7.68 -11.10
C ASP A 168 10.19 -6.61 -10.17
N ALA A 169 10.88 -5.50 -9.90
CA ALA A 169 10.40 -4.45 -9.01
C ALA A 169 9.05 -3.86 -9.46
N GLU A 170 8.16 -3.59 -8.49
CA GLU A 170 6.94 -2.82 -8.75
C GLU A 170 7.32 -1.37 -9.00
N ARG A 171 6.76 -0.78 -10.05
CA ARG A 171 7.13 0.53 -10.57
C ARG A 171 5.92 1.46 -10.52
N THR A 172 6.11 2.70 -10.05
CA THR A 172 5.03 3.68 -9.93
C THR A 172 5.51 5.07 -10.29
N LEU A 173 4.84 5.71 -11.24
CA LEU A 173 5.08 7.09 -11.63
C LEU A 173 3.90 7.96 -11.19
N MET A 174 4.18 8.97 -10.37
CA MET A 174 3.24 10.00 -9.93
C MET A 174 3.50 11.28 -10.71
N TRP A 175 2.46 11.80 -11.36
CA TRP A 175 2.52 13.03 -12.16
C TRP A 175 1.70 14.12 -11.49
N LEU A 176 2.28 15.29 -11.31
CA LEU A 176 1.67 16.41 -10.59
C LEU A 176 1.82 17.70 -11.39
N SER A 177 0.78 18.03 -12.16
CA SER A 177 0.70 19.19 -13.05
C SER A 177 -0.75 19.67 -13.15
N ASP A 178 -0.94 20.88 -13.67
CA ASP A 178 -2.22 21.44 -14.11
C ASP A 178 -2.52 21.12 -15.60
N ASP A 179 -1.64 20.34 -16.23
CA ASP A 179 -1.72 19.85 -17.61
C ASP A 179 -1.83 20.94 -18.69
N LYS A 180 -1.41 22.18 -18.37
CA LYS A 180 -1.34 23.28 -19.35
C LYS A 180 0.00 23.24 -20.08
N ASP A 181 0.01 22.70 -21.29
CA ASP A 181 1.23 22.69 -22.13
C ASP A 181 1.45 24.06 -22.78
N ASN A 182 2.63 24.65 -22.55
CA ASN A 182 3.06 25.90 -23.17
C ASN A 182 4.59 25.88 -23.31
N PRO A 183 5.16 25.04 -24.18
CA PRO A 183 6.60 24.90 -24.29
C PRO A 183 7.24 26.19 -24.86
N PRO A 184 8.48 26.54 -24.46
CA PRO A 184 9.19 27.68 -25.04
C PRO A 184 9.30 27.60 -26.56
N LYS A 185 9.03 28.72 -27.25
CA LYS A 185 8.91 28.79 -28.72
C LYS A 185 10.20 28.44 -29.47
N ASP A 186 11.35 28.60 -28.82
CA ASP A 186 12.67 28.51 -29.45
C ASP A 186 13.39 27.18 -29.16
N ILE A 187 12.70 26.14 -28.68
CA ILE A 187 13.33 24.83 -28.42
C ILE A 187 13.61 24.12 -29.75
N PRO A 188 14.88 23.85 -30.09
CA PRO A 188 15.22 23.05 -31.26
C PRO A 188 14.78 21.59 -31.03
N ASN A 189 14.14 20.98 -32.03
CA ASN A 189 13.62 19.60 -31.97
C ASN A 189 12.61 19.39 -30.83
N LEU A 190 11.55 20.20 -30.81
CA LEU A 190 10.46 20.07 -29.84
C LEU A 190 9.93 18.63 -29.83
N ILE A 191 10.12 17.96 -28.69
CA ILE A 191 9.54 16.64 -28.43
C ILE A 191 8.03 16.85 -28.30
N THR A 192 7.26 16.06 -29.05
CA THR A 192 5.79 16.07 -29.01
C THR A 192 5.29 14.77 -28.40
N PHE A 193 4.06 14.76 -27.87
CA PHE A 193 3.44 13.49 -27.44
C PHE A 193 3.33 12.49 -28.58
N SER A 194 3.11 12.96 -29.81
CA SER A 194 3.09 12.12 -31.01
C SER A 194 4.43 11.42 -31.27
N SER A 195 5.56 12.13 -31.16
CA SER A 195 6.88 11.53 -31.33
C SER A 195 7.22 10.55 -30.21
N LEU A 196 6.87 10.87 -28.95
CA LEU A 196 7.06 9.95 -27.82
C LEU A 196 6.24 8.69 -27.98
N LYS A 197 5.00 8.84 -28.43
CA LYS A 197 4.14 7.71 -28.75
C LYS A 197 4.79 6.81 -29.78
N GLU A 198 5.23 7.34 -30.91
CA GLU A 198 5.87 6.54 -31.97
C GLU A 198 7.14 5.84 -31.47
N GLU A 199 7.97 6.53 -30.70
CA GLU A 199 9.21 5.97 -30.14
C GLU A 199 8.95 4.83 -29.14
N HIS A 200 8.02 5.03 -28.21
CA HIS A 200 7.78 4.08 -27.12
C HIS A 200 6.79 2.96 -27.47
N SER A 201 5.95 3.13 -28.50
CA SER A 201 5.00 2.09 -28.96
C SER A 201 5.68 0.78 -29.35
N ASN A 202 6.95 0.83 -29.76
CA ASN A 202 7.71 -0.32 -30.26
C ASN A 202 8.66 -0.92 -29.21
N ARG A 203 8.83 -0.29 -28.04
CA ARG A 203 9.93 -0.60 -27.11
C ARG A 203 9.52 -1.27 -25.80
N MET A 204 8.26 -1.23 -25.37
CA MET A 204 7.90 -1.60 -23.99
C MET A 204 7.12 -2.93 -23.86
N PRO A 205 7.55 -3.86 -22.98
CA PRO A 205 6.95 -5.19 -22.82
C PRO A 205 5.80 -5.25 -21.80
N ASP A 206 4.65 -5.76 -22.25
CA ASP A 206 3.65 -6.65 -21.64
C ASP A 206 3.22 -6.59 -20.15
N HIS A 207 3.79 -5.79 -19.24
CA HIS A 207 3.46 -5.86 -17.79
C HIS A 207 3.06 -4.53 -17.14
N ASN A 208 2.47 -4.61 -15.94
CA ASN A 208 1.91 -3.49 -15.16
C ASN A 208 3.00 -2.54 -14.65
N TRP A 209 3.29 -1.49 -15.42
CA TRP A 209 4.37 -0.56 -15.10
C TRP A 209 3.93 0.68 -14.32
N PHE A 210 2.62 1.00 -14.26
CA PHE A 210 2.20 2.33 -13.80
C PHE A 210 0.88 2.30 -13.00
N VAL A 211 0.92 2.86 -11.77
CA VAL A 211 -0.27 3.39 -11.09
C VAL A 211 -0.19 4.90 -11.16
N PHE A 212 -1.03 5.51 -11.98
CA PHE A 212 -1.09 6.96 -12.10
C PHE A 212 -2.19 7.55 -11.21
N GLN A 213 -1.84 8.54 -10.41
CA GLN A 213 -2.79 9.34 -9.65
C GLN A 213 -3.18 10.59 -10.44
N LYS A 214 -4.50 10.82 -10.55
CA LYS A 214 -5.14 11.84 -11.40
C LYS A 214 -4.55 13.25 -11.16
N PRO A 215 -4.49 14.13 -12.19
CA PRO A 215 -4.06 15.52 -12.03
C PRO A 215 -4.95 16.28 -11.04
N ILE A 216 -4.44 17.40 -10.54
CA ILE A 216 -5.11 18.23 -9.51
C ILE A 216 -6.33 18.96 -10.10
N GLU A 217 -6.33 19.27 -11.40
CA GLU A 217 -7.46 19.88 -12.12
C GLU A 217 -8.19 18.88 -13.05
N THR A 218 -9.43 19.22 -13.42
CA THR A 218 -10.33 18.36 -14.22
C THR A 218 -10.27 18.57 -15.73
N GLU A 219 -9.60 19.62 -16.20
CA GLU A 219 -9.45 19.90 -17.64
C GLU A 219 -8.19 19.21 -18.17
N THR A 220 -8.34 17.99 -18.67
CA THR A 220 -7.24 17.20 -19.23
C THR A 220 -7.07 17.46 -20.72
N HIS A 221 -5.82 17.64 -21.16
CA HIS A 221 -5.47 17.70 -22.57
C HIS A 221 -5.75 16.32 -23.22
N GLN A 222 -6.51 16.26 -24.33
CA GLN A 222 -6.93 14.97 -24.93
C GLN A 222 -5.77 14.01 -25.25
N GLU A 223 -4.61 14.55 -25.62
CA GLU A 223 -3.40 13.75 -25.87
C GLU A 223 -2.77 13.20 -24.58
N MET A 224 -2.85 13.96 -23.49
CA MET A 224 -2.48 13.50 -22.16
C MET A 224 -3.44 12.40 -21.72
N ASP A 225 -4.75 12.56 -21.88
CA ASP A 225 -5.73 11.49 -21.60
C ASP A 225 -5.45 10.21 -22.37
N TRP A 226 -5.12 10.30 -23.66
CA TRP A 226 -4.72 9.12 -24.42
C TRP A 226 -3.45 8.49 -23.85
N PHE A 227 -2.44 9.29 -23.52
CA PHE A 227 -1.18 8.82 -22.95
C PHE A 227 -1.41 8.19 -21.57
N MET A 228 -2.31 8.79 -20.81
CA MET A 228 -2.78 8.35 -19.52
C MET A 228 -3.47 7.00 -19.59
N ASP A 229 -4.37 6.86 -20.55
CA ASP A 229 -5.05 5.60 -20.83
C ASP A 229 -4.10 4.57 -21.45
N TRP A 230 -3.02 5.01 -22.12
CA TRP A 230 -1.94 4.17 -22.63
C TRP A 230 -0.99 3.66 -21.53
N ALA A 231 -0.57 4.51 -20.61
CA ALA A 231 0.27 4.16 -19.47
C ALA A 231 -0.50 3.35 -18.42
N LYS A 232 -1.81 3.61 -18.25
CA LYS A 232 -2.70 2.81 -17.41
C LYS A 232 -3.10 1.48 -18.04
N ARG A 233 -2.63 1.13 -19.25
CA ARG A 233 -2.84 -0.21 -19.84
C ARG A 233 -2.06 -1.23 -19.04
N ASN A 234 -2.62 -1.60 -17.90
CA ASN A 234 -2.40 -2.92 -17.35
C ASN A 234 -2.92 -3.88 -18.42
N HIS A 235 -2.04 -4.63 -19.09
CA HIS A 235 -2.45 -5.79 -19.85
C HIS A 235 -3.10 -6.74 -18.83
N MET A 236 -4.42 -6.62 -18.68
CA MET A 236 -5.17 -7.48 -17.79
C MET A 236 -5.26 -8.82 -18.50
N LEU A 237 -4.50 -9.81 -18.07
CA LEU A 237 -4.53 -11.14 -18.65
C LEU A 237 -5.46 -12.05 -17.82
N LEU A 238 -6.42 -12.66 -18.50
CA LEU A 238 -7.25 -13.73 -17.96
C LEU A 238 -6.89 -15.04 -18.62
N ARG A 239 -6.20 -15.92 -17.87
CA ARG A 239 -5.90 -17.26 -18.35
C ARG A 239 -7.14 -18.15 -18.22
N VAL A 240 -7.41 -18.94 -19.26
CA VAL A 240 -8.60 -19.75 -19.37
C VAL A 240 -8.24 -21.21 -19.64
N GLU A 241 -8.75 -22.12 -18.81
CA GLU A 241 -8.47 -23.54 -18.94
C GLU A 241 -9.75 -24.37 -18.77
N ALA A 242 -10.09 -25.21 -19.73
CA ALA A 242 -11.18 -26.17 -19.60
C ALA A 242 -10.73 -27.36 -18.72
N ALA A 243 -11.61 -27.84 -17.83
CA ALA A 243 -11.35 -29.01 -16.99
C ALA A 243 -11.15 -30.33 -17.80
N GLY A 244 -11.61 -30.34 -19.05
CA GLY A 244 -11.41 -31.43 -20.01
C GLY A 244 -11.71 -30.96 -21.43
N ARG A 245 -11.15 -31.64 -22.44
CA ARG A 245 -11.42 -31.35 -23.86
C ARG A 245 -12.56 -32.18 -24.44
N ASP A 246 -12.91 -33.30 -23.82
CA ASP A 246 -13.96 -34.21 -24.29
C ASP A 246 -15.24 -33.99 -23.48
N LEU A 247 -16.33 -33.60 -24.15
CA LEU A 247 -17.68 -33.45 -23.60
C LEU A 247 -18.43 -34.79 -23.53
N GLY A 248 -17.80 -35.87 -24.01
CA GLY A 248 -18.33 -37.23 -24.00
C GLY A 248 -19.33 -37.52 -25.12
N SER A 249 -20.03 -38.64 -24.95
CA SER A 249 -21.07 -39.09 -25.88
C SER A 249 -22.47 -38.78 -25.35
N LEU A 250 -23.25 -38.04 -26.14
CA LEU A 250 -24.62 -37.64 -25.83
C LEU A 250 -25.60 -38.47 -26.66
N THR A 251 -26.79 -38.70 -26.14
CA THR A 251 -27.85 -39.46 -26.82
C THR A 251 -29.07 -38.59 -27.06
N LEU A 252 -29.52 -38.50 -28.31
CA LEU A 252 -30.78 -37.80 -28.62
C LEU A 252 -31.95 -38.42 -27.85
N PRO A 253 -32.91 -37.61 -27.33
CA PRO A 253 -33.06 -36.17 -27.53
C PRO A 253 -32.27 -35.29 -26.55
N GLN A 254 -31.47 -35.86 -25.65
CA GLN A 254 -30.66 -35.10 -24.69
C GLN A 254 -29.34 -34.67 -25.33
N ASN A 255 -29.37 -33.51 -25.99
CA ASN A 255 -28.24 -32.86 -26.66
C ASN A 255 -27.60 -31.72 -25.85
N GLU A 256 -28.07 -31.48 -24.62
CA GLU A 256 -27.46 -30.53 -23.70
C GLU A 256 -26.37 -31.22 -22.87
N THR A 257 -25.19 -30.59 -22.79
CA THR A 257 -24.09 -31.05 -21.94
C THR A 257 -23.48 -29.89 -21.17
N GLU A 258 -22.84 -30.20 -20.06
CA GLU A 258 -22.20 -29.24 -19.16
C GLU A 258 -20.68 -29.38 -19.23
N PHE A 259 -19.98 -28.24 -19.24
CA PHE A 259 -18.53 -28.19 -19.15
C PHE A 259 -18.07 -27.08 -18.23
N THR A 260 -16.86 -27.25 -17.69
CA THR A 260 -16.34 -26.38 -16.65
C THR A 260 -15.06 -25.71 -17.12
N VAL A 261 -15.00 -24.39 -16.94
CA VAL A 261 -13.84 -23.57 -17.31
C VAL A 261 -13.30 -22.87 -16.07
N THR A 262 -11.99 -22.96 -15.89
CA THR A 262 -11.24 -22.25 -14.85
C THR A 262 -10.66 -20.97 -15.43
N PHE A 263 -10.86 -19.87 -14.73
CA PHE A 263 -10.39 -18.54 -15.07
C PHE A 263 -9.39 -18.08 -14.00
N THR A 264 -8.19 -17.69 -14.43
CA THR A 264 -7.11 -17.26 -13.54
C THR A 264 -6.69 -15.83 -13.91
N PRO A 265 -7.16 -14.81 -13.16
CA PRO A 265 -6.77 -13.43 -13.41
C PRO A 265 -5.32 -13.21 -12.98
N ASP A 266 -4.56 -12.43 -13.75
CA ASP A 266 -3.19 -12.03 -13.42
C ASP A 266 -3.12 -10.81 -12.47
N SER A 267 -4.23 -10.08 -12.35
CA SER A 267 -4.32 -8.82 -11.62
C SER A 267 -5.73 -8.61 -11.06
N ALA A 268 -5.81 -7.90 -9.93
CA ALA A 268 -7.08 -7.53 -9.32
C ALA A 268 -7.91 -6.55 -10.18
N GLY A 269 -7.29 -5.90 -11.18
CA GLY A 269 -7.95 -4.97 -12.10
C GLY A 269 -8.98 -5.64 -13.02
N VAL A 270 -8.89 -6.96 -13.21
CA VAL A 270 -9.83 -7.76 -14.00
C VAL A 270 -11.21 -7.82 -13.31
N TRP A 271 -11.29 -7.65 -11.99
CA TRP A 271 -12.50 -7.87 -11.21
C TRP A 271 -13.69 -6.99 -11.64
N GLY A 272 -14.87 -7.60 -11.78
CA GLY A 272 -16.09 -6.89 -12.14
C GLY A 272 -16.21 -6.54 -13.63
N THR A 273 -15.17 -6.78 -14.43
CA THR A 273 -15.29 -6.76 -15.88
C THR A 273 -16.19 -7.91 -16.34
N SER A 274 -16.90 -7.72 -17.45
CA SER A 274 -17.77 -8.74 -18.03
C SER A 274 -17.43 -8.95 -19.50
N PHE A 275 -17.55 -10.20 -19.95
CA PHE A 275 -17.36 -10.60 -21.34
C PHE A 275 -18.44 -11.60 -21.76
N SER A 276 -18.71 -11.64 -23.06
CA SER A 276 -19.68 -12.55 -23.66
C SER A 276 -19.03 -13.87 -24.04
N VAL A 277 -19.78 -14.96 -23.93
CA VAL A 277 -19.37 -16.29 -24.35
C VAL A 277 -20.21 -16.71 -25.53
N VAL A 278 -19.56 -17.09 -26.62
CA VAL A 278 -20.22 -17.54 -27.86
C VAL A 278 -19.70 -18.92 -28.19
N ALA A 279 -20.58 -19.82 -28.62
CA ALA A 279 -20.20 -21.16 -29.02
C ALA A 279 -20.59 -21.43 -30.47
N GLU A 280 -19.69 -22.08 -31.20
CA GLU A 280 -19.90 -22.59 -32.55
C GLU A 280 -19.57 -24.08 -32.60
N VAL A 281 -20.34 -24.85 -33.34
CA VAL A 281 -20.15 -26.29 -33.51
C VAL A 281 -19.78 -26.58 -34.94
N ILE A 282 -18.68 -27.30 -35.13
CA ILE A 282 -18.17 -27.77 -36.42
C ILE A 282 -18.40 -29.27 -36.52
N ASP A 283 -19.16 -29.70 -37.52
CA ASP A 283 -19.38 -31.11 -37.86
C ASP A 283 -18.27 -31.58 -38.83
N GLU A 284 -17.31 -32.34 -38.31
CA GLU A 284 -16.15 -32.79 -39.10
C GLU A 284 -16.53 -33.84 -40.14
N GLU A 285 -17.56 -34.66 -39.87
CA GLU A 285 -17.97 -35.76 -40.74
C GLU A 285 -18.68 -35.25 -42.00
N ARG A 286 -19.31 -34.07 -41.93
CA ARG A 286 -20.14 -33.51 -43.02
C ARG A 286 -19.54 -32.27 -43.69
N GLY A 287 -18.21 -32.25 -43.82
CA GLY A 287 -17.52 -31.20 -44.58
C GLY A 287 -17.50 -29.85 -43.86
N ASN A 288 -17.27 -29.85 -42.54
CA ASN A 288 -17.10 -28.66 -41.70
C ASN A 288 -18.34 -27.76 -41.65
N TYR A 289 -19.54 -28.35 -41.60
CA TYR A 289 -20.74 -27.56 -41.32
C TYR A 289 -20.55 -26.83 -39.97
N THR A 290 -20.70 -25.51 -39.97
CA THR A 290 -20.54 -24.66 -38.78
C THR A 290 -21.89 -24.07 -38.40
N ALA A 291 -22.30 -24.19 -37.14
CA ALA A 291 -23.49 -23.54 -36.61
C ALA A 291 -23.22 -22.92 -35.24
N SER A 292 -23.75 -21.72 -35.00
CA SER A 292 -23.78 -21.14 -33.66
C SER A 292 -24.77 -21.91 -32.79
N VAL A 293 -24.36 -22.23 -31.57
CA VAL A 293 -25.17 -22.91 -30.58
C VAL A 293 -25.31 -22.07 -29.30
N PRO A 294 -26.45 -22.15 -28.61
CA PRO A 294 -26.64 -21.42 -27.37
C PRO A 294 -25.72 -21.96 -26.27
N VAL A 295 -25.09 -21.05 -25.53
CA VAL A 295 -24.29 -21.33 -24.33
C VAL A 295 -24.88 -20.56 -23.14
N LYS A 296 -24.99 -21.23 -21.98
CA LYS A 296 -25.52 -20.64 -20.74
C LYS A 296 -24.50 -20.79 -19.60
N PRO A 297 -24.12 -19.71 -18.89
CA PRO A 297 -24.53 -18.32 -19.13
C PRO A 297 -23.83 -17.72 -20.36
N PRO A 298 -24.47 -16.78 -21.10
CA PRO A 298 -23.87 -16.11 -22.26
C PRO A 298 -22.93 -14.96 -21.88
N VAL A 299 -22.89 -14.58 -20.60
CA VAL A 299 -22.05 -13.51 -20.06
C VAL A 299 -21.41 -13.98 -18.78
N VAL A 300 -20.12 -13.71 -18.62
CA VAL A 300 -19.33 -14.02 -17.43
C VAL A 300 -18.89 -12.69 -16.82
N VAL A 301 -18.90 -12.62 -15.49
CA VAL A 301 -18.33 -11.50 -14.73
C VAL A 301 -17.07 -12.02 -14.03
N CYS A 302 -15.96 -11.32 -14.21
CA CYS A 302 -14.69 -11.74 -13.66
C CYS A 302 -14.63 -11.60 -12.14
N ASP A 303 -13.99 -12.55 -11.47
CA ASP A 303 -13.66 -12.49 -10.04
C ASP A 303 -12.19 -12.07 -9.83
N SER A 304 -11.89 -11.56 -8.65
CA SER A 304 -10.56 -11.14 -8.16
C SER A 304 -9.62 -12.30 -7.83
N LYS A 305 -10.14 -13.53 -7.72
CA LYS A 305 -9.39 -14.76 -7.43
C LYS A 305 -9.65 -15.78 -8.52
N PRO A 306 -8.75 -16.76 -8.74
CA PRO A 306 -9.03 -17.86 -9.65
C PRO A 306 -10.38 -18.50 -9.33
N TRP A 307 -11.24 -18.63 -10.34
CA TRP A 307 -12.60 -19.13 -10.17
C TRP A 307 -12.94 -20.11 -11.29
N THR A 308 -14.01 -20.86 -11.07
CA THR A 308 -14.48 -21.89 -11.98
C THR A 308 -15.94 -21.61 -12.33
N GLN A 309 -16.27 -21.65 -13.62
CA GLN A 309 -17.62 -21.41 -14.13
C GLN A 309 -18.07 -22.62 -14.96
N ALA A 310 -19.25 -23.13 -14.63
CA ALA A 310 -19.92 -24.15 -15.42
C ALA A 310 -20.74 -23.50 -16.53
N PHE A 311 -20.73 -24.12 -17.71
CA PHE A 311 -21.45 -23.72 -18.91
C PHE A 311 -22.27 -24.89 -19.44
N GLN A 312 -23.49 -24.61 -19.88
CA GLN A 312 -24.33 -25.55 -20.62
C GLN A 312 -24.32 -25.18 -22.10
N ILE A 313 -24.11 -26.18 -22.98
CA ILE A 313 -24.13 -26.02 -24.43
C ILE A 313 -25.14 -27.00 -25.04
N SER A 314 -25.97 -26.51 -25.96
CA SER A 314 -26.97 -27.34 -26.66
C SER A 314 -26.45 -27.70 -28.05
N LEU A 315 -26.08 -28.96 -28.28
CA LEU A 315 -25.57 -29.42 -29.57
C LEU A 315 -26.70 -29.62 -30.60
N PRO A 316 -26.41 -29.68 -31.91
CA PRO A 316 -27.45 -29.93 -32.91
C PRO A 316 -28.20 -31.26 -32.70
N ASP A 317 -29.52 -31.29 -32.98
CA ASP A 317 -30.41 -32.47 -32.89
C ASP A 317 -30.14 -33.54 -33.99
N ARG A 318 -28.88 -33.90 -34.19
CA ARG A 318 -28.48 -34.88 -35.21
C ARG A 318 -27.19 -35.58 -34.78
N THR A 319 -27.06 -36.83 -35.20
CA THR A 319 -25.90 -37.66 -34.87
C THR A 319 -24.65 -37.20 -35.62
N GLY A 320 -23.50 -37.23 -34.96
CA GLY A 320 -22.22 -36.86 -35.56
C GLY A 320 -21.13 -36.61 -34.50
N SER A 321 -19.89 -36.45 -34.98
CA SER A 321 -18.75 -35.97 -34.18
C SER A 321 -18.58 -34.47 -34.39
N TYR A 322 -18.52 -33.73 -33.29
CA TYR A 322 -18.55 -32.28 -33.26
C TYR A 322 -17.33 -31.71 -32.55
N VAL A 323 -16.75 -30.65 -33.12
CA VAL A 323 -15.80 -29.77 -32.45
C VAL A 323 -16.51 -28.47 -32.09
N CYS A 324 -16.71 -28.25 -30.81
CA CYS A 324 -17.31 -27.05 -30.25
C CYS A 324 -16.21 -26.01 -29.96
N ARG A 325 -16.23 -24.89 -30.68
CA ARG A 325 -15.38 -23.72 -30.43
C ARG A 325 -16.11 -22.74 -29.53
N VAL A 326 -15.62 -22.58 -28.31
CA VAL A 326 -16.14 -21.62 -27.33
C VAL A 326 -15.23 -20.40 -27.35
N SER A 327 -15.74 -19.26 -27.80
CA SER A 327 -15.00 -17.99 -27.92
C SER A 327 -15.42 -17.01 -26.83
N PHE A 328 -14.45 -16.28 -26.30
CA PHE A 328 -14.68 -15.24 -25.30
C PHE A 328 -14.57 -13.86 -25.96
N VAL A 329 -15.70 -13.15 -26.04
CA VAL A 329 -15.85 -11.89 -26.76
C VAL A 329 -15.93 -10.74 -25.77
N LEU A 330 -14.98 -9.83 -25.88
CA LEU A 330 -14.91 -8.63 -25.05
C LEU A 330 -15.73 -7.50 -25.70
N PRO A 331 -16.39 -6.65 -24.91
CA PRO A 331 -16.88 -5.38 -25.44
C PRO A 331 -15.68 -4.54 -25.90
N SER A 332 -15.84 -3.83 -27.02
CA SER A 332 -14.76 -3.18 -27.78
C SER A 332 -14.00 -2.07 -27.05
N ASP A 333 -14.42 -1.74 -25.83
CA ASP A 333 -13.93 -0.69 -24.96
C ASP A 333 -13.04 -1.20 -23.81
N LYS A 334 -12.82 -2.52 -23.67
CA LYS A 334 -12.07 -3.10 -22.52
C LYS A 334 -10.75 -3.78 -22.91
N LEU A 335 -9.71 -3.45 -22.13
CA LEU A 335 -8.31 -3.89 -22.26
C LEU A 335 -8.01 -5.23 -21.55
N LEU A 336 -8.96 -6.17 -21.54
CA LEU A 336 -8.76 -7.50 -20.95
C LEU A 336 -8.32 -8.47 -22.05
N GLU A 337 -7.14 -9.07 -21.96
CA GLU A 337 -6.69 -10.11 -22.86
C GLU A 337 -7.06 -11.49 -22.29
N ILE A 338 -7.74 -12.32 -23.08
CA ILE A 338 -8.17 -13.66 -22.66
C ILE A 338 -7.30 -14.70 -23.37
N GLN A 339 -6.60 -15.56 -22.60
CA GLN A 339 -5.64 -16.52 -23.15
C GLN A 339 -5.95 -17.97 -22.70
N PRO A 340 -6.28 -18.89 -23.63
CA PRO A 340 -6.52 -18.65 -25.05
C PRO A 340 -7.87 -17.91 -25.27
N PRO A 341 -8.02 -17.16 -26.39
CA PRO A 341 -9.27 -16.44 -26.70
C PRO A 341 -10.42 -17.38 -27.08
N GLN A 342 -10.11 -18.65 -27.38
CA GLN A 342 -11.06 -19.70 -27.72
C GLN A 342 -10.62 -21.05 -27.16
N LEU A 343 -11.59 -21.87 -26.76
CA LEU A 343 -11.42 -23.27 -26.38
C LEU A 343 -12.02 -24.17 -27.45
N ALA A 344 -11.37 -25.28 -27.74
CA ALA A 344 -11.90 -26.34 -28.60
C ALA A 344 -12.25 -27.56 -27.76
N LEU A 345 -13.52 -27.97 -27.82
CA LEU A 345 -14.08 -29.11 -27.08
C LEU A 345 -14.66 -30.12 -28.07
N GLU A 346 -14.48 -31.40 -27.83
CA GLU A 346 -14.96 -32.49 -28.68
C GLU A 346 -16.23 -33.09 -28.09
N ALA A 347 -17.23 -33.42 -28.91
CA ALA A 347 -18.46 -34.07 -28.48
C ALA A 347 -18.95 -35.07 -29.53
N ARG A 348 -19.60 -36.16 -29.09
CA ARG A 348 -20.21 -37.13 -30.00
C ARG A 348 -21.69 -37.29 -29.71
N VAL A 349 -22.55 -36.96 -30.66
CA VAL A 349 -24.00 -37.19 -30.52
C VAL A 349 -24.37 -38.50 -31.22
N ARG A 350 -24.97 -39.42 -30.48
CA ARG A 350 -25.44 -40.73 -30.95
C ARG A 350 -26.97 -40.78 -30.95
N ALA A 351 -27.53 -41.57 -31.86
CA ALA A 351 -28.95 -41.87 -31.83
C ALA A 351 -29.27 -42.71 -30.58
N GLU A 352 -30.45 -42.51 -30.00
CA GLU A 352 -30.95 -43.38 -28.93
C GLU A 352 -31.06 -44.82 -29.44
N VAL A 353 -30.10 -45.66 -29.05
CA VAL A 353 -30.06 -47.06 -29.49
C VAL A 353 -31.25 -47.85 -28.93
N SER A 354 -31.94 -47.35 -27.89
CA SER A 354 -33.10 -47.99 -27.26
C SER A 354 -34.29 -48.21 -28.21
N LYS A 355 -34.54 -47.29 -29.15
CA LYS A 355 -35.64 -47.44 -30.14
C LYS A 355 -35.26 -48.34 -31.30
N ILE A 356 -33.99 -48.31 -31.71
CA ILE A 356 -33.46 -49.20 -32.74
C ILE A 356 -33.32 -50.61 -32.19
N ALA A 357 -33.00 -50.81 -30.90
CA ALA A 357 -32.93 -52.12 -30.27
C ALA A 357 -34.32 -52.76 -30.10
N ALA A 358 -35.37 -51.99 -29.79
CA ALA A 358 -36.74 -52.51 -29.75
C ALA A 358 -37.30 -52.84 -31.15
N GLN A 359 -36.96 -52.04 -32.17
CA GLN A 359 -37.24 -52.38 -33.57
C GLN A 359 -36.36 -53.52 -34.08
N ALA A 360 -35.10 -53.57 -33.65
CA ALA A 360 -34.16 -54.64 -33.98
C ALA A 360 -34.57 -55.94 -33.32
N GLU A 361 -35.07 -55.97 -32.08
CA GLU A 361 -35.61 -57.19 -31.46
C GLU A 361 -36.87 -57.70 -32.21
N THR A 362 -37.64 -56.78 -32.79
CA THR A 362 -38.77 -57.13 -33.67
C THR A 362 -38.31 -57.64 -35.04
N ILE A 363 -37.25 -57.06 -35.59
CA ILE A 363 -36.61 -57.49 -36.84
C ILE A 363 -35.80 -58.78 -36.63
N GLU A 364 -35.18 -59.00 -35.47
CA GLU A 364 -34.33 -60.11 -35.06
C GLU A 364 -35.19 -61.36 -34.82
N LYS A 365 -36.40 -61.23 -34.26
CA LYS A 365 -37.41 -62.31 -34.30
C LYS A 365 -37.84 -62.68 -35.72
N THR A 366 -37.85 -61.71 -36.64
CA THR A 366 -38.19 -61.93 -38.06
C THR A 366 -37.00 -62.50 -38.85
N PHE A 367 -35.77 -62.14 -38.44
CA PHE A 367 -34.51 -62.47 -39.09
C PHE A 367 -33.96 -63.82 -38.60
N ASP A 368 -34.11 -64.19 -37.32
CA ASP A 368 -33.72 -65.51 -36.78
C ASP A 368 -34.51 -66.67 -37.43
N THR A 369 -35.71 -66.38 -37.94
CA THR A 369 -36.50 -67.34 -38.72
C THR A 369 -35.93 -67.55 -40.14
N GLN A 370 -35.16 -66.59 -40.67
CA GLN A 370 -34.53 -66.65 -42.01
C GLN A 370 -33.00 -66.85 -42.00
N TYR A 371 -32.31 -66.51 -40.91
CA TYR A 371 -30.85 -66.44 -40.83
C TYR A 371 -30.20 -67.77 -40.38
N HIS A 372 -30.95 -68.64 -39.69
CA HIS A 372 -30.48 -70.02 -39.44
C HIS A 372 -30.34 -70.87 -40.73
N ALA A 373 -30.81 -70.38 -41.89
CA ALA A 373 -30.58 -71.02 -43.18
C ALA A 373 -29.27 -70.59 -43.87
N THR A 374 -28.57 -69.55 -43.40
CA THR A 374 -27.44 -69.00 -44.17
C THR A 374 -26.43 -68.31 -43.25
N LEU A 375 -25.53 -69.06 -42.64
CA LEU A 375 -24.10 -68.72 -42.50
C LEU A 375 -23.36 -69.75 -41.64
N GLN A 376 -23.45 -70.98 -42.11
CA GLN A 376 -22.43 -72.03 -41.95
C GLN A 376 -21.18 -71.73 -42.80
N ASN A 377 -20.89 -70.46 -43.15
CA ASN A 377 -19.85 -70.10 -44.11
C ASN A 377 -18.97 -68.93 -43.65
N ARG A 378 -17.77 -69.31 -43.19
CA ARG A 378 -16.50 -68.54 -43.17
C ARG A 378 -16.44 -67.36 -42.20
N ALA A 379 -15.69 -67.40 -41.11
CA ALA A 379 -14.26 -67.73 -40.91
C ALA A 379 -13.28 -66.87 -41.74
N SER A 380 -12.43 -66.15 -41.00
CA SER A 380 -11.20 -65.43 -41.36
C SER A 380 -11.32 -64.00 -41.93
N GLN A 381 -10.91 -63.00 -41.13
CA GLN A 381 -9.64 -62.30 -41.32
C GLN A 381 -9.44 -61.18 -40.27
N GLU A 382 -8.66 -61.50 -39.24
CA GLU A 382 -7.89 -60.51 -38.47
C GLU A 382 -6.74 -59.98 -39.35
N SER A 383 -6.48 -58.67 -39.38
CA SER A 383 -5.12 -58.06 -39.51
C SER A 383 -5.04 -56.55 -39.88
N SER A 384 -5.97 -55.68 -39.46
CA SER A 384 -5.79 -54.21 -39.68
C SER A 384 -5.62 -53.37 -38.40
N PHE A 385 -6.09 -53.84 -37.24
CA PHE A 385 -6.16 -53.02 -36.02
C PHE A 385 -4.78 -52.76 -35.35
N ALA A 386 -3.78 -53.60 -35.61
CA ALA A 386 -2.45 -53.45 -35.00
C ALA A 386 -1.55 -52.39 -35.69
N ARG A 387 -2.00 -51.79 -36.81
CA ARG A 387 -1.24 -50.73 -37.49
C ARG A 387 -1.64 -49.31 -37.09
N GLU A 388 -2.83 -49.12 -36.55
CA GLU A 388 -3.40 -47.79 -36.31
C GLU A 388 -3.00 -47.21 -34.94
N ILE A 389 -2.82 -48.05 -33.92
CA ILE A 389 -2.43 -47.63 -32.56
C ILE A 389 -0.97 -47.15 -32.49
N ARG A 390 -0.11 -47.52 -33.46
CA ARG A 390 1.29 -47.03 -33.51
C ARG A 390 1.42 -45.59 -34.00
N GLY A 391 0.40 -45.02 -34.66
CA GLY A 391 0.43 -43.64 -35.18
C GLY A 391 0.11 -42.59 -34.12
N GLN A 392 -0.75 -42.91 -33.15
CA GLN A 392 -1.22 -41.95 -32.14
C GLN A 392 -0.21 -41.68 -31.02
N LEU A 393 0.60 -42.66 -30.63
CA LEU A 393 1.61 -42.51 -29.56
C LEU A 393 2.82 -41.64 -29.94
N VAL A 394 3.05 -41.39 -31.23
CA VAL A 394 4.14 -40.52 -31.71
C VAL A 394 3.75 -39.03 -31.64
N GLY A 395 2.45 -38.71 -31.68
CA GLY A 395 1.95 -37.34 -31.69
C GLY A 395 2.03 -36.62 -30.33
N GLU A 396 1.90 -37.35 -29.23
CA GLU A 396 1.95 -36.76 -27.88
C GLU A 396 3.38 -36.53 -27.38
N PHE A 397 4.35 -37.34 -27.82
CA PHE A 397 5.76 -37.17 -27.47
C PHE A 397 6.38 -35.92 -28.12
N VAL A 398 5.86 -35.48 -29.27
CA VAL A 398 6.35 -34.30 -30.02
C VAL A 398 5.90 -32.97 -29.38
N LYS A 399 4.86 -32.97 -28.53
CA LYS A 399 4.37 -31.75 -27.87
C LYS A 399 4.98 -31.47 -26.48
N ALA A 400 5.67 -32.44 -25.88
CA ALA A 400 6.27 -32.31 -24.54
C ALA A 400 7.76 -31.93 -24.53
N VAL A 401 8.43 -31.85 -25.70
CA VAL A 401 9.80 -31.34 -25.79
C VAL A 401 9.74 -29.84 -26.05
N GLU A 402 9.46 -29.07 -25.00
CA GLU A 402 9.80 -27.64 -24.98
C GLU A 402 11.28 -27.47 -25.37
N ARG A 403 11.58 -26.48 -26.21
CA ARG A 403 12.90 -26.23 -26.81
C ARG A 403 13.93 -25.82 -25.74
N LYS A 404 14.36 -26.77 -24.91
CA LYS A 404 15.42 -26.58 -23.91
C LYS A 404 16.69 -26.21 -24.66
N THR A 405 17.19 -25.00 -24.42
CA THR A 405 18.48 -24.55 -24.97
C THR A 405 19.58 -25.32 -24.26
N VAL A 406 20.48 -25.94 -25.01
CA VAL A 406 21.66 -26.61 -24.47
C VAL A 406 22.71 -25.53 -24.18
N VAL A 407 23.24 -25.50 -22.96
CA VAL A 407 24.14 -24.43 -22.51
C VAL A 407 25.47 -25.02 -22.08
N PHE A 408 26.55 -24.60 -22.73
CA PHE A 408 27.92 -24.95 -22.38
C PHE A 408 28.64 -23.73 -21.77
N GLY A 409 28.84 -23.73 -20.45
CA GLY A 409 29.68 -22.74 -19.79
C GLY A 409 29.57 -22.71 -18.25
N PRO A 410 30.47 -21.99 -17.56
CA PRO A 410 31.61 -21.27 -18.12
C PRO A 410 32.68 -22.23 -18.66
N ILE A 411 33.15 -21.96 -19.88
CA ILE A 411 34.13 -22.78 -20.60
C ILE A 411 35.54 -22.44 -20.10
N VAL A 412 36.31 -23.45 -19.65
CA VAL A 412 37.70 -23.32 -19.17
C VAL A 412 38.66 -24.11 -20.06
N SER A 413 39.94 -23.71 -20.07
CA SER A 413 40.99 -24.40 -20.83
C SER A 413 41.12 -25.85 -20.40
N GLY A 414 41.29 -26.77 -21.35
CA GLY A 414 41.36 -28.21 -21.08
C GLY A 414 40.05 -28.84 -20.62
N GLY A 415 38.95 -28.08 -20.58
CA GLY A 415 37.64 -28.56 -20.17
C GLY A 415 37.01 -29.51 -21.20
N GLN A 416 36.32 -30.54 -20.69
CA GLN A 416 35.45 -31.40 -21.47
C GLN A 416 34.02 -31.29 -20.90
N TYR A 417 33.06 -30.96 -21.75
CA TYR A 417 31.66 -30.78 -21.36
C TYR A 417 30.79 -31.73 -22.16
N LEU A 418 29.83 -32.39 -21.51
CA LEU A 418 28.96 -33.37 -22.12
C LEU A 418 27.51 -33.03 -21.83
N GLU A 419 26.70 -32.86 -22.88
CA GLU A 419 25.26 -32.67 -22.78
C GLU A 419 24.54 -33.66 -23.68
N SER A 420 23.55 -34.36 -23.14
CA SER A 420 22.80 -35.40 -23.85
C SER A 420 21.42 -34.90 -24.21
N THR A 421 21.03 -35.00 -25.49
CA THR A 421 19.67 -34.69 -25.93
C THR A 421 19.01 -35.91 -26.60
N PRO A 422 17.82 -36.35 -26.15
CA PRO A 422 17.10 -37.42 -26.81
C PRO A 422 16.56 -36.97 -28.18
N LEU A 423 16.75 -37.83 -29.18
CA LEU A 423 16.27 -37.69 -30.55
C LEU A 423 15.23 -38.79 -30.85
N VAL A 424 14.11 -38.39 -31.42
CA VAL A 424 13.10 -39.29 -31.97
C VAL A 424 13.35 -39.43 -33.47
N VAL A 425 13.72 -40.63 -33.91
CA VAL A 425 14.00 -40.94 -35.32
C VAL A 425 12.90 -41.84 -35.88
N THR A 426 12.25 -41.42 -36.96
CA THR A 426 11.25 -42.25 -37.63
C THR A 426 11.92 -43.27 -38.56
N GLY A 427 11.83 -44.56 -38.22
CA GLY A 427 12.43 -45.66 -38.96
C GLY A 427 13.61 -46.30 -38.21
N ASP A 428 14.01 -47.51 -38.61
CA ASP A 428 15.21 -48.14 -38.07
C ASP A 428 16.44 -47.58 -38.79
N VAL A 429 16.95 -46.48 -38.26
CA VAL A 429 18.08 -45.72 -38.81
C VAL A 429 19.34 -46.09 -38.03
N PRO A 430 20.42 -46.55 -38.69
CA PRO A 430 21.70 -46.75 -38.04
C PRO A 430 22.23 -45.43 -37.49
N THR A 431 22.73 -45.42 -36.25
CA THR A 431 23.24 -44.22 -35.56
C THR A 431 24.34 -43.51 -36.35
N GLU A 432 25.14 -44.27 -37.10
CA GLU A 432 26.22 -43.80 -37.96
C GLU A 432 25.74 -43.01 -39.20
N SER A 433 24.46 -43.08 -39.54
CA SER A 433 23.87 -42.31 -40.66
C SER A 433 23.28 -40.96 -40.24
N ILE A 434 23.36 -40.61 -38.95
CA ILE A 434 22.90 -39.32 -38.43
C ILE A 434 24.07 -38.33 -38.50
N GLN A 435 23.90 -37.28 -39.29
CA GLN A 435 24.87 -36.19 -39.44
C GLN A 435 24.44 -34.98 -38.61
N MET A 436 25.40 -34.37 -37.91
CA MET A 436 25.20 -33.12 -37.18
C MET A 436 25.65 -31.93 -38.04
N LYS A 437 24.81 -30.89 -38.15
CA LYS A 437 25.15 -29.62 -38.80
C LYS A 437 24.93 -28.47 -37.84
N SER A 438 25.98 -27.69 -37.54
CA SER A 438 25.88 -26.48 -36.73
C SER A 438 25.58 -25.26 -37.59
N SER A 439 24.86 -24.28 -37.03
CA SER A 439 24.64 -22.95 -37.63
C SER A 439 25.67 -21.91 -37.17
N PHE A 440 26.71 -22.33 -36.45
CA PHE A 440 27.72 -21.48 -35.83
C PHE A 440 29.11 -22.07 -36.05
N THR A 441 30.12 -21.19 -35.95
CA THR A 441 31.55 -21.53 -36.02
C THR A 441 32.14 -21.36 -34.63
N LEU A 442 32.82 -22.40 -34.14
CA LEU A 442 33.54 -22.34 -32.86
C LEU A 442 34.95 -21.76 -33.06
N PRO A 443 35.51 -21.04 -32.07
CA PRO A 443 36.87 -20.55 -32.09
C PRO A 443 37.88 -21.68 -32.25
N GLU A 444 39.07 -21.34 -32.76
CA GLU A 444 40.18 -22.29 -32.85
C GLU A 444 40.50 -22.85 -31.45
N GLY A 445 40.65 -24.17 -31.36
CA GLY A 445 40.87 -24.88 -30.10
C GLY A 445 39.59 -25.34 -29.38
N ILE A 446 38.40 -25.01 -29.87
CA ILE A 446 37.13 -25.54 -29.35
C ILE A 446 36.46 -26.42 -30.40
N GLU A 447 36.25 -27.69 -30.09
CA GLU A 447 35.63 -28.66 -30.99
C GLU A 447 34.37 -29.26 -30.35
N LEU A 448 33.27 -29.32 -31.11
CA LEU A 448 32.06 -29.99 -30.69
C LEU A 448 31.90 -31.30 -31.46
N GLN A 449 32.01 -32.42 -30.75
CA GLN A 449 31.90 -33.76 -31.29
C GLN A 449 30.56 -34.39 -30.90
N PRO A 450 29.72 -34.78 -31.87
CA PRO A 450 28.52 -35.56 -31.60
C PRO A 450 28.87 -37.04 -31.44
N GLN A 451 28.28 -37.69 -30.45
CA GLN A 451 28.20 -39.15 -30.36
C GLN A 451 26.73 -39.57 -30.29
N PHE A 452 26.36 -40.57 -31.09
CA PHE A 452 25.00 -41.08 -31.10
C PHE A 452 24.97 -42.48 -30.51
N ARG A 453 24.08 -42.70 -29.54
CA ARG A 453 23.86 -44.03 -28.95
C ARG A 453 22.39 -44.37 -28.88
N LYS A 454 22.06 -45.66 -28.90
CA LYS A 454 20.67 -46.16 -28.79
C LYS A 454 20.45 -46.66 -27.37
N GLU A 455 19.54 -46.03 -26.64
CA GLU A 455 19.22 -46.36 -25.24
C GLU A 455 17.70 -46.51 -25.15
N GLU A 456 17.22 -47.69 -24.74
CA GLU A 456 15.79 -48.01 -24.60
C GLU A 456 14.94 -47.73 -25.87
N GLY A 457 15.52 -47.93 -27.06
CA GLY A 457 14.84 -47.69 -28.34
C GLY A 457 14.74 -46.22 -28.74
N LYS A 458 15.34 -45.31 -27.98
CA LYS A 458 15.53 -43.90 -28.33
C LYS A 458 16.97 -43.67 -28.78
N VAL A 459 17.18 -42.73 -29.70
CA VAL A 459 18.52 -42.27 -30.06
C VAL A 459 18.87 -41.11 -29.14
N ILE A 460 20.04 -41.12 -28.52
CA ILE A 460 20.54 -40.00 -27.71
C ILE A 460 21.73 -39.39 -28.44
N ALA A 461 21.70 -38.07 -28.62
CA ALA A 461 22.82 -37.28 -29.10
C ALA A 461 23.61 -36.72 -27.92
N ASP A 462 24.77 -37.32 -27.67
CA ASP A 462 25.76 -36.88 -26.71
C ASP A 462 26.65 -35.82 -27.38
N LEU A 463 26.46 -34.56 -27.01
CA LEU A 463 27.20 -33.41 -27.52
C LEU A 463 28.40 -33.16 -26.61
N CYS A 464 29.59 -33.52 -27.08
CA CYS A 464 30.84 -33.38 -26.34
C CYS A 464 31.62 -32.15 -26.82
N LEU A 465 31.78 -31.14 -25.96
CA LEU A 465 32.60 -29.97 -26.24
C LEU A 465 34.00 -30.20 -25.65
N LEU A 466 35.01 -30.22 -26.51
CA LEU A 466 36.43 -30.37 -26.18
C LEU A 466 37.13 -29.02 -26.32
N VAL A 467 37.85 -28.61 -25.28
CA VAL A 467 38.63 -27.36 -25.27
C VAL A 467 40.12 -27.69 -25.18
N ASN A 468 40.89 -27.33 -26.21
CA ASN A 468 42.33 -27.52 -26.25
C ASN A 468 43.03 -26.64 -25.20
N GLU A 469 43.93 -27.21 -24.41
CA GLU A 469 44.70 -26.49 -23.38
C GLU A 469 45.54 -25.33 -23.93
N ALA A 470 45.97 -25.42 -25.20
CA ALA A 470 46.91 -24.47 -25.80
C ALA A 470 46.27 -23.17 -26.33
N MET A 471 44.94 -23.10 -26.44
CA MET A 471 44.24 -21.92 -26.98
C MET A 471 42.89 -21.72 -26.30
N LEU A 472 42.79 -20.68 -25.48
CA LEU A 472 41.50 -20.09 -25.10
C LEU A 472 41.26 -18.83 -25.94
N PRO A 473 40.05 -18.63 -26.48
CA PRO A 473 39.65 -17.31 -26.98
C PRO A 473 39.68 -16.29 -25.83
N GLU A 474 39.86 -15.00 -26.15
CA GLU A 474 39.86 -13.91 -25.19
C GLU A 474 38.62 -13.94 -24.26
N ASP A 475 38.81 -13.54 -23.00
CA ASP A 475 37.76 -13.48 -21.98
C ASP A 475 36.51 -12.73 -22.48
N GLY A 476 35.30 -13.30 -22.29
CA GLY A 476 34.03 -12.64 -22.60
C GLY A 476 33.35 -13.05 -23.91
N TRP A 477 33.80 -14.13 -24.53
CA TRP A 477 33.17 -14.69 -25.73
C TRP A 477 31.85 -15.41 -25.45
N GLU A 478 30.85 -15.15 -26.29
CA GLU A 478 29.54 -15.82 -26.30
C GLU A 478 29.17 -16.20 -27.75
N VAL A 479 28.75 -17.45 -27.97
CA VAL A 479 28.15 -17.88 -29.25
C VAL A 479 26.81 -18.56 -29.05
N LYS A 480 25.85 -18.14 -29.88
CA LYS A 480 24.49 -18.68 -29.95
C LYS A 480 24.24 -19.24 -31.35
N GLY A 481 23.53 -20.35 -31.43
CA GLY A 481 23.11 -20.91 -32.71
C GLY A 481 22.25 -22.15 -32.52
N PHE A 482 22.16 -22.96 -33.58
CA PHE A 482 21.39 -24.19 -33.59
C PHE A 482 22.23 -25.36 -34.10
N ILE A 483 21.91 -26.55 -33.61
CA ILE A 483 22.40 -27.81 -34.16
C ILE A 483 21.25 -28.55 -34.80
N SER A 484 21.38 -28.84 -36.09
CA SER A 484 20.44 -29.67 -36.85
C SER A 484 20.96 -31.10 -37.01
N PHE A 485 20.05 -32.06 -37.00
CA PHE A 485 20.35 -33.47 -37.25
C PHE A 485 19.73 -33.90 -38.58
N LEU A 486 20.57 -34.43 -39.46
CA LEU A 486 20.21 -34.88 -40.80
C LEU A 486 20.43 -36.40 -40.90
N VAL A 487 19.64 -37.08 -41.72
CA VAL A 487 19.79 -38.51 -42.00
C VAL A 487 19.85 -38.69 -43.50
N ASP A 488 20.81 -39.46 -44.00
CA ASP A 488 21.02 -39.65 -45.44
C ASP A 488 19.87 -40.40 -46.15
N ASN A 489 18.94 -40.98 -45.38
CA ASN A 489 17.76 -41.65 -45.89
C ASN A 489 16.57 -40.69 -46.02
N SER A 490 16.16 -40.40 -47.26
CA SER A 490 15.05 -39.49 -47.62
C SER A 490 13.70 -39.75 -46.93
N LYS A 491 13.50 -40.93 -46.32
CA LYS A 491 12.25 -41.29 -45.63
C LYS A 491 12.31 -41.16 -44.11
N ALA A 492 13.49 -40.99 -43.52
CA ALA A 492 13.65 -40.83 -42.08
C ALA A 492 13.62 -39.35 -41.68
N LYS A 493 13.01 -39.05 -40.53
CA LYS A 493 12.96 -37.71 -39.92
C LYS A 493 13.46 -37.80 -38.49
N VAL A 494 14.24 -36.81 -38.06
CA VAL A 494 14.73 -36.65 -36.69
C VAL A 494 13.97 -35.50 -36.03
N THR A 495 13.45 -35.74 -34.82
CA THR A 495 12.74 -34.74 -34.02
C THR A 495 13.37 -34.64 -32.62
N PRO A 496 13.78 -33.45 -32.14
CA PRO A 496 13.71 -32.16 -32.83
C PRO A 496 14.69 -32.06 -34.01
N ALA A 497 14.29 -31.37 -35.08
CA ALA A 497 15.12 -31.18 -36.28
C ALA A 497 16.26 -30.16 -36.04
N ALA A 498 16.12 -29.28 -35.04
CA ALA A 498 17.14 -28.33 -34.63
C ALA A 498 17.03 -28.05 -33.12
N ILE A 499 18.18 -27.92 -32.44
CA ILE A 499 18.29 -27.61 -31.00
C ILE A 499 19.05 -26.28 -30.83
N PRO A 500 18.51 -25.29 -30.11
CA PRO A 500 19.25 -24.07 -29.78
C PRO A 500 20.39 -24.36 -28.80
N ILE A 501 21.58 -23.82 -29.06
CA ILE A 501 22.79 -23.98 -28.23
C ILE A 501 23.42 -22.63 -27.90
N ARG A 502 23.97 -22.50 -26.69
CA ARG A 502 24.70 -21.33 -26.18
C ARG A 502 26.04 -21.75 -25.55
N PHE A 503 27.13 -21.06 -25.90
CA PHE A 503 28.48 -21.22 -25.33
C PHE A 503 28.92 -19.92 -24.64
N TYR A 504 29.57 -19.97 -23.46
CA TYR A 504 30.11 -18.77 -22.80
C TYR A 504 31.36 -19.04 -21.93
N THR A 505 32.30 -18.08 -21.88
CA THR A 505 33.54 -18.18 -21.06
C THR A 505 33.47 -17.48 -19.70
N ARG A 506 32.53 -16.55 -19.46
CA ARG A 506 32.38 -15.83 -18.18
C ARG A 506 30.92 -15.77 -17.73
N PRO A 507 30.61 -16.06 -16.45
CA PRO A 507 29.27 -15.83 -15.93
C PRO A 507 28.97 -14.33 -15.83
N ASP A 508 27.74 -13.97 -16.15
CA ASP A 508 27.19 -12.63 -16.00
C ASP A 508 27.47 -12.07 -14.60
N ILE A 509 27.85 -10.80 -14.52
CA ILE A 509 28.66 -10.19 -13.44
C ILE A 509 27.87 -9.92 -12.13
N SER A 510 26.68 -10.50 -11.95
CA SER A 510 25.84 -10.21 -10.77
C SER A 510 26.27 -10.91 -9.46
N ALA A 511 27.26 -11.81 -9.47
CA ALA A 511 27.68 -12.59 -8.29
C ALA A 511 29.06 -12.23 -7.69
N TRP A 512 29.70 -11.16 -8.14
CA TRP A 512 31.09 -10.83 -7.78
C TRP A 512 31.29 -10.02 -6.48
N GLY A 513 30.29 -9.97 -5.60
CA GLY A 513 30.39 -9.26 -4.32
C GLY A 513 30.88 -10.09 -3.12
N ARG A 514 31.10 -11.41 -3.24
CA ARG A 514 31.30 -12.28 -2.05
C ARG A 514 32.59 -13.09 -1.96
N ARG A 515 33.45 -13.16 -2.98
CA ARG A 515 34.61 -14.08 -2.95
C ARG A 515 35.99 -13.47 -2.74
N GLU A 516 36.22 -12.17 -2.95
CA GLU A 516 37.56 -11.59 -2.73
C GLU A 516 37.88 -11.27 -1.25
N LEU A 517 36.90 -11.28 -0.35
CA LEU A 517 37.16 -11.06 1.09
C LEU A 517 37.63 -12.33 1.84
N ALA A 518 37.65 -13.49 1.18
CA ALA A 518 37.91 -14.77 1.86
C ALA A 518 39.39 -15.17 2.01
N MET A 519 40.35 -14.48 1.37
CA MET A 519 41.76 -14.91 1.37
C MET A 519 42.73 -14.01 2.13
N ASN A 520 42.24 -13.01 2.89
CA ASN A 520 43.11 -12.23 3.77
C ASN A 520 43.04 -12.76 5.22
N PRO A 521 44.15 -13.22 5.85
CA PRO A 521 44.14 -13.71 7.24
C PRO A 521 43.74 -12.64 8.26
N ALA A 522 43.82 -11.35 7.92
CA ALA A 522 43.23 -10.28 8.71
C ALA A 522 41.69 -10.37 8.75
N TYR A 523 41.06 -10.80 7.65
CA TYR A 523 39.61 -10.96 7.55
C TYR A 523 39.09 -12.15 8.36
N ALA A 524 39.87 -13.21 8.57
CA ALA A 524 39.49 -14.32 9.46
C ALA A 524 39.40 -13.90 10.94
N ARG A 525 40.27 -12.98 11.38
CA ARG A 525 40.18 -12.41 12.73
C ARG A 525 39.05 -11.40 12.86
N VAL A 526 38.83 -10.58 11.82
CA VAL A 526 37.70 -9.64 11.77
C VAL A 526 36.36 -10.36 11.65
N SER A 527 36.27 -11.46 10.92
CA SER A 527 35.07 -12.28 10.79
C SER A 527 34.79 -13.09 12.07
N GLY A 528 35.83 -13.53 12.79
CA GLY A 528 35.69 -14.10 14.14
C GLY A 528 35.15 -13.08 15.15
N ALA A 529 35.69 -11.86 15.13
CA ALA A 529 35.19 -10.77 15.96
C ALA A 529 33.77 -10.33 15.55
N ALA A 530 33.48 -10.28 14.26
CA ALA A 530 32.17 -9.92 13.72
C ALA A 530 31.12 -11.00 14.03
N THR A 531 31.46 -12.29 13.93
CA THR A 531 30.55 -13.38 14.32
C THR A 531 30.32 -13.40 15.83
N ALA A 532 31.33 -13.11 16.65
CA ALA A 532 31.15 -12.92 18.09
C ALA A 532 30.27 -11.70 18.41
N LEU A 533 30.44 -10.58 17.70
CA LEU A 533 29.59 -9.39 17.79
C LEU A 533 28.15 -9.67 17.33
N VAL A 534 27.96 -10.46 16.28
CA VAL A 534 26.64 -10.89 15.80
C VAL A 534 25.98 -11.83 16.80
N GLN A 535 26.72 -12.75 17.41
CA GLN A 535 26.18 -13.59 18.47
C GLN A 535 25.86 -12.80 19.74
N LEU A 536 26.69 -11.82 20.09
CA LEU A 536 26.43 -10.91 21.20
C LEU A 536 25.20 -10.05 20.90
N SER A 537 25.06 -9.50 19.69
CA SER A 537 23.91 -8.69 19.30
C SER A 537 22.62 -9.52 19.26
N LEU A 538 22.68 -10.77 18.82
CA LEU A 538 21.54 -11.72 18.89
C LEU A 538 21.16 -12.03 20.34
N LYS A 539 22.13 -12.23 21.24
CA LYS A 539 21.86 -12.41 22.68
C LYS A 539 21.30 -11.15 23.33
N LEU A 540 21.81 -9.97 22.95
CA LEU A 540 21.33 -8.68 23.43
C LEU A 540 19.92 -8.40 22.91
N ALA A 541 19.63 -8.71 21.64
CA ALA A 541 18.32 -8.58 21.03
C ALA A 541 17.28 -9.45 21.74
N LYS A 542 17.63 -10.68 22.14
CA LYS A 542 16.76 -11.55 22.95
C LYS A 542 16.35 -10.94 24.30
N VAL A 543 17.15 -10.01 24.85
CA VAL A 543 16.82 -9.31 26.11
C VAL A 543 16.14 -7.96 25.84
N LEU A 544 16.63 -7.21 24.85
CA LEU A 544 16.15 -5.86 24.54
C LEU A 544 14.80 -5.85 23.85
N VAL A 545 14.50 -6.82 22.97
CA VAL A 545 13.21 -6.90 22.28
C VAL A 545 12.04 -7.08 23.27
N PRO A 546 12.08 -8.03 24.23
CA PRO A 546 11.05 -8.12 25.27
C PRO A 546 10.91 -6.85 26.11
N LEU A 547 12.04 -6.19 26.43
CA LEU A 547 12.04 -4.93 27.18
C LEU A 547 11.41 -3.78 26.39
N ALA A 548 11.68 -3.70 25.09
CA ALA A 548 11.08 -2.73 24.18
C ALA A 548 9.58 -2.99 24.01
N ILE A 549 9.17 -4.26 23.89
CA ILE A 549 7.76 -4.64 23.83
C ILE A 549 7.05 -4.33 25.15
N LEU A 550 7.66 -4.62 26.31
CA LEU A 550 7.11 -4.26 27.62
C LEU A 550 6.99 -2.74 27.77
N TRP A 551 8.01 -1.99 27.36
CA TRP A 551 7.98 -0.53 27.38
C TRP A 551 6.91 0.03 26.44
N PHE A 552 6.78 -0.52 25.23
CA PHE A 552 5.73 -0.15 24.29
C PHE A 552 4.35 -0.50 24.81
N PHE A 553 4.18 -1.64 25.50
CA PHE A 553 2.93 -2.00 26.16
C PHE A 553 2.61 -1.05 27.31
N VAL A 554 3.59 -0.70 28.16
CA VAL A 554 3.43 0.33 29.20
C VAL A 554 3.09 1.68 28.57
N TYR A 555 3.69 2.03 27.43
CA TYR A 555 3.38 3.23 26.68
C TYR A 555 1.96 3.21 26.11
N LEU A 556 1.53 2.11 25.48
CA LEU A 556 0.17 1.94 24.97
C LEU A 556 -0.84 1.97 26.10
N VAL A 557 -0.57 1.27 27.21
CA VAL A 557 -1.40 1.34 28.42
C VAL A 557 -1.46 2.77 28.90
N LYS A 558 -0.32 3.48 28.97
CA LYS A 558 -0.29 4.89 29.36
C LYS A 558 -1.00 5.81 28.37
N ARG A 559 -1.01 5.50 27.07
CA ARG A 559 -1.63 6.33 26.02
C ARG A 559 -3.14 6.10 25.93
N TYR A 560 -3.57 4.84 26.03
CA TYR A 560 -4.97 4.45 25.87
C TYR A 560 -5.76 4.40 27.20
N PHE A 561 -5.12 4.12 28.34
CA PHE A 561 -5.82 4.15 29.65
C PHE A 561 -5.84 5.51 30.32
N PHE A 562 -5.00 6.44 29.90
CA PHE A 562 -5.10 7.84 30.31
C PHE A 562 -5.89 8.59 29.24
N VAL A 563 -7.18 8.25 29.15
CA VAL A 563 -8.17 9.02 28.38
C VAL A 563 -8.04 10.47 28.80
N THR A 564 -7.45 11.28 27.92
CA THR A 564 -7.44 12.72 28.07
C THR A 564 -8.86 13.17 27.92
N THR A 565 -9.37 13.85 28.93
CA THR A 565 -10.76 14.28 28.94
C THR A 565 -10.82 15.69 28.42
N ASP A 566 -11.70 15.88 27.45
CA ASP A 566 -11.88 17.14 26.74
C ASP A 566 -12.85 18.08 27.47
N LEU A 567 -13.30 17.70 28.68
CA LEU A 567 -14.08 18.59 29.53
C LEU A 567 -13.22 19.76 29.98
N VAL A 568 -13.52 20.94 29.45
CA VAL A 568 -12.96 22.21 29.89
C VAL A 568 -14.00 22.98 30.72
N GLY A 569 -13.58 24.01 31.45
CA GLY A 569 -14.50 24.84 32.21
C GLY A 569 -14.67 24.51 33.70
N MET A 570 -15.36 25.39 34.39
CA MET A 570 -15.79 25.27 35.79
C MET A 570 -17.24 25.75 35.95
N LEU A 571 -17.98 25.10 36.83
CA LEU A 571 -19.31 25.55 37.26
C LEU A 571 -19.18 26.26 38.60
N GLU A 572 -19.27 27.58 38.61
CA GLU A 572 -19.28 28.36 39.84
C GLU A 572 -20.71 28.44 40.40
N ILE A 573 -20.89 28.22 41.69
CA ILE A 573 -22.23 28.21 42.31
C ILE A 573 -22.64 29.63 42.65
N ALA A 574 -23.58 30.20 41.89
CA ALA A 574 -24.16 31.52 42.16
C ALA A 574 -25.25 31.47 43.24
N LYS A 575 -26.05 30.39 43.29
CA LYS A 575 -27.07 30.16 44.32
C LYS A 575 -27.00 28.72 44.82
N ASN A 576 -26.80 28.55 46.13
CA ASN A 576 -26.79 27.24 46.79
C ASN A 576 -27.89 27.16 47.87
N PRO A 577 -28.96 26.37 47.67
CA PRO A 577 -30.03 26.22 48.66
C PRO A 577 -29.60 25.43 49.92
N THR A 578 -28.55 24.60 49.83
CA THR A 578 -28.16 23.66 50.91
C THR A 578 -27.32 24.26 52.02
N LYS A 579 -27.01 25.56 51.99
CA LYS A 579 -26.07 26.27 52.91
C LYS A 579 -24.65 25.68 52.97
N HIS A 580 -24.31 24.64 52.19
CA HIS A 580 -22.97 24.06 52.15
C HIS A 580 -21.96 24.97 51.44
N ARG A 581 -20.72 24.99 51.93
CA ARG A 581 -19.61 25.84 51.42
C ARG A 581 -18.95 25.30 50.13
N ILE A 582 -19.71 24.73 49.20
CA ILE A 582 -19.15 24.39 47.88
C ILE A 582 -19.21 25.67 47.03
N ARG A 583 -18.06 26.09 46.48
CA ARG A 583 -17.95 27.31 45.66
C ARG A 583 -18.01 27.03 44.16
N TYR A 584 -17.37 25.95 43.69
CA TYR A 584 -17.33 25.62 42.28
C TYR A 584 -17.01 24.14 42.03
N PHE A 585 -17.28 23.67 40.81
CA PHE A 585 -16.87 22.36 40.30
C PHE A 585 -15.96 22.55 39.08
N ASN A 586 -14.73 22.04 39.12
CA ASN A 586 -13.83 22.06 37.96
C ASN A 586 -14.12 20.83 37.08
N LEU A 587 -14.69 21.06 35.90
CA LEU A 587 -15.16 19.98 35.02
C LEU A 587 -13.99 19.15 34.50
N GLN A 588 -12.85 19.78 34.21
CA GLN A 588 -11.64 19.07 33.75
C GLN A 588 -11.07 18.15 34.83
N ARG A 589 -11.02 18.60 36.09
CA ARG A 589 -10.54 17.78 37.21
C ARG A 589 -11.48 16.60 37.47
N LEU A 590 -12.79 16.84 37.44
CA LEU A 590 -13.80 15.80 37.62
C LEU A 590 -13.80 14.79 36.46
N GLY A 591 -13.70 15.27 35.23
CA GLY A 591 -13.53 14.44 34.04
C GLY A 591 -12.32 13.53 34.17
N LYS A 592 -11.14 14.09 34.52
CA LYS A 592 -9.90 13.32 34.72
C LYS A 592 -10.04 12.27 35.81
N LEU A 593 -10.67 12.62 36.93
CA LEU A 593 -10.90 11.69 38.04
C LEU A 593 -11.80 10.52 37.63
N LYS A 594 -12.81 10.78 36.80
CA LYS A 594 -13.79 9.77 36.34
C LYS A 594 -13.41 9.07 35.04
N LYS A 595 -12.39 9.56 34.33
CA LYS A 595 -11.94 9.11 33.00
C LYS A 595 -13.08 9.11 31.97
N ARG A 596 -13.87 10.19 31.91
CA ARG A 596 -15.03 10.34 31.01
C ARG A 596 -15.08 11.74 30.39
N ASN A 597 -15.59 11.84 29.16
CA ASN A 597 -15.89 13.10 28.45
C ASN A 597 -17.31 13.62 28.75
N SER A 598 -17.98 13.04 29.74
CA SER A 598 -19.27 13.52 30.20
C SER A 598 -19.41 13.32 31.70
N LEU A 599 -20.07 14.26 32.37
CA LEU A 599 -20.36 14.25 33.79
C LEU A 599 -21.87 14.36 34.00
N THR A 600 -22.41 13.53 34.88
CA THR A 600 -23.80 13.58 35.29
C THR A 600 -24.00 14.47 36.51
N ILE A 601 -25.08 15.23 36.54
CA ILE A 601 -25.49 16.10 37.63
C ILE A 601 -26.81 15.59 38.17
N GLY A 602 -26.93 15.38 39.48
CA GLY A 602 -28.16 14.89 40.10
C GLY A 602 -28.07 14.77 41.62
N ARG A 603 -29.18 14.38 42.24
CA ARG A 603 -29.28 14.16 43.69
C ARG A 603 -28.66 12.84 44.14
N SER A 604 -28.65 11.84 43.26
CA SER A 604 -28.15 10.50 43.59
C SER A 604 -26.65 10.49 43.81
N ARG A 605 -26.17 9.62 44.71
CA ARG A 605 -24.74 9.32 44.87
C ARG A 605 -24.12 8.70 43.61
N LYS A 606 -24.94 8.24 42.67
CA LYS A 606 -24.51 7.75 41.36
C LYS A 606 -24.13 8.87 40.39
N ALA A 607 -24.57 10.11 40.62
CA ALA A 607 -24.19 11.26 39.81
C ALA A 607 -22.73 11.65 40.05
N ASP A 608 -22.07 12.19 39.03
CA ASP A 608 -20.68 12.66 39.15
C ASP A 608 -20.58 13.97 39.94
N ILE A 609 -21.58 14.85 39.78
CA ILE A 609 -21.79 16.08 40.56
C ILE A 609 -23.06 15.90 41.38
N VAL A 610 -22.90 15.67 42.68
CA VAL A 610 -24.01 15.39 43.60
C VAL A 610 -24.57 16.68 44.18
N LEU A 611 -25.86 16.91 43.97
CA LEU A 611 -26.61 18.07 44.45
C LEU A 611 -27.69 17.59 45.44
N PRO A 612 -27.41 17.58 46.76
CA PRO A 612 -28.30 16.99 47.76
C PRO A 612 -29.48 17.91 48.11
N HIS A 613 -30.40 18.11 47.15
CA HIS A 613 -31.59 18.94 47.33
C HIS A 613 -32.82 18.26 46.70
N PRO A 614 -34.00 18.30 47.33
CA PRO A 614 -35.21 17.65 46.82
C PRO A 614 -35.70 18.19 45.47
N SER A 615 -35.34 19.42 45.10
CA SER A 615 -35.68 19.99 43.79
C SER A 615 -34.82 19.49 42.62
N VAL A 616 -33.85 18.61 42.88
CA VAL A 616 -33.00 17.99 41.85
C VAL A 616 -33.37 16.50 41.75
N ALA A 617 -33.63 16.01 40.55
CA ALA A 617 -33.87 14.60 40.28
C ALA A 617 -32.62 13.75 40.55
N ASP A 618 -32.79 12.44 40.69
CA ASP A 618 -31.69 11.53 41.01
C ASP A 618 -30.55 11.62 39.97
N ILE A 619 -30.89 11.75 38.69
CA ILE A 619 -29.98 12.11 37.59
C ILE A 619 -30.67 13.18 36.73
N GLN A 620 -30.42 14.46 37.01
CA GLN A 620 -31.10 15.57 36.34
C GLN A 620 -30.58 15.81 34.91
N ALA A 621 -29.26 15.92 34.75
CA ALA A 621 -28.64 16.39 33.53
C ALA A 621 -27.27 15.77 33.31
N LYS A 622 -26.78 15.84 32.07
CA LYS A 622 -25.46 15.38 31.64
C LYS A 622 -24.75 16.52 30.92
N ILE A 623 -23.57 16.89 31.41
CA ILE A 623 -22.65 17.78 30.70
C ILE A 623 -21.71 16.91 29.87
N MET A 624 -21.53 17.25 28.60
CA MET A 624 -20.64 16.53 27.69
C MET A 624 -19.90 17.50 26.78
N THR A 625 -18.77 17.07 26.26
CA THR A 625 -18.01 17.82 25.26
C THR A 625 -18.02 17.11 23.92
N THR A 626 -18.17 17.89 22.86
CA THR A 626 -17.98 17.44 21.49
C THR A 626 -16.87 18.30 20.87
N LYS A 627 -15.91 17.64 20.22
CA LYS A 627 -14.90 18.32 19.43
C LYS A 627 -15.48 18.57 18.04
N ILE A 628 -15.64 19.84 17.65
CA ILE A 628 -16.03 20.25 16.30
C ILE A 628 -14.86 21.03 15.73
N ASP A 629 -14.25 20.47 14.69
CA ASP A 629 -13.02 20.97 14.05
C ASP A 629 -11.87 21.15 15.06
N ALA A 630 -11.49 22.40 15.34
CA ALA A 630 -10.47 22.80 16.28
C ALA A 630 -11.02 23.26 17.65
N SER A 631 -12.34 23.30 17.83
CA SER A 631 -12.99 23.85 19.03
C SER A 631 -13.61 22.76 19.91
N ILE A 632 -13.61 23.00 21.23
CA ILE A 632 -14.32 22.15 22.20
C ILE A 632 -15.62 22.86 22.60
N ILE A 633 -16.73 22.29 22.14
CA ILE A 633 -18.07 22.76 22.48
C ILE A 633 -18.58 21.96 23.66
N ILE A 634 -19.13 22.66 24.66
CA ILE A 634 -19.72 22.02 25.84
C ILE A 634 -21.24 22.07 25.70
N PHE A 635 -21.87 20.93 25.91
CA PHE A 635 -23.31 20.79 25.91
C PHE A 635 -23.79 20.36 27.29
N ILE A 636 -24.97 20.82 27.66
CA ILE A 636 -25.75 20.28 28.76
C ILE A 636 -27.03 19.65 28.19
N GLN A 637 -27.31 18.42 28.60
CA GLN A 637 -28.46 17.64 28.17
C GLN A 637 -29.28 17.23 29.40
N PRO A 638 -30.57 17.62 29.50
CA PRO A 638 -31.44 17.07 30.52
C PRO A 638 -31.67 15.57 30.27
N LEU A 639 -31.77 14.78 31.35
CA LEU A 639 -32.01 13.33 31.28
C LEU A 639 -33.41 12.99 31.79
N GLU A 640 -33.98 11.87 31.34
CA GLU A 640 -35.25 11.31 31.85
C GLU A 640 -36.46 12.28 31.80
N GLY A 641 -36.52 13.15 30.79
CA GLY A 641 -37.60 14.13 30.65
C GLY A 641 -37.52 15.29 31.66
N ASN A 642 -36.44 15.38 32.43
CA ASN A 642 -36.19 16.52 33.29
C ASN A 642 -36.03 17.82 32.49
N GLN A 643 -36.11 18.94 33.19
CA GLN A 643 -35.89 20.26 32.62
C GLN A 643 -34.69 20.92 33.29
N ILE A 644 -33.97 21.73 32.52
CA ILE A 644 -32.91 22.61 32.99
C ILE A 644 -33.18 24.01 32.44
N LYS A 645 -32.69 25.06 33.11
CA LYS A 645 -32.72 26.41 32.50
C LYS A 645 -31.31 26.87 32.18
N VAL A 646 -31.13 27.45 31.00
CA VAL A 646 -29.90 28.14 30.59
C VAL A 646 -30.28 29.58 30.32
N ASN A 647 -29.71 30.53 31.07
CA ASN A 647 -30.06 31.95 31.04
C ASN A 647 -31.59 32.18 31.18
N ASP A 648 -32.19 31.54 32.19
CA ASP A 648 -33.63 31.58 32.51
C ASP A 648 -34.57 30.98 31.44
N ILE A 649 -34.04 30.46 30.33
CA ILE A 649 -34.81 29.74 29.30
C ILE A 649 -34.79 28.24 29.60
N THR A 650 -35.97 27.62 29.66
CA THR A 650 -36.10 26.18 29.92
C THR A 650 -35.79 25.35 28.68
N TYR A 651 -34.94 24.34 28.81
CA TYR A 651 -34.59 23.39 27.77
C TYR A 651 -34.95 21.96 28.18
N SER A 652 -35.59 21.22 27.26
CA SER A 652 -35.88 19.78 27.35
C SER A 652 -34.98 18.94 26.43
N ARG A 653 -34.12 19.60 25.65
CA ARG A 653 -33.16 18.97 24.73
C ARG A 653 -31.75 19.44 25.06
N GLN A 654 -30.77 18.80 24.44
CA GLN A 654 -29.37 19.21 24.51
C GLN A 654 -29.22 20.67 24.10
N LYS A 655 -28.46 21.43 24.89
CA LYS A 655 -28.17 22.85 24.66
C LYS A 655 -26.68 23.09 24.83
N GLU A 656 -26.08 23.77 23.86
CA GLU A 656 -24.72 24.30 23.98
C GLU A 656 -24.66 25.36 25.09
N ILE A 657 -23.62 25.29 25.91
CA ILE A 657 -23.34 26.27 26.97
C ILE A 657 -22.07 27.06 26.63
N SER A 658 -22.23 28.38 26.64
CA SER A 658 -21.18 29.38 26.41
C SER A 658 -20.65 29.96 27.72
N ASP A 659 -19.49 30.61 27.68
CA ASP A 659 -18.92 31.26 28.86
C ASP A 659 -19.92 32.25 29.49
N CYS A 660 -19.96 32.29 30.83
CA CYS A 660 -20.91 33.05 31.64
C CYS A 660 -22.37 32.59 31.62
N ASP A 661 -22.73 31.52 30.89
CA ASP A 661 -24.09 31.01 30.92
C ASP A 661 -24.54 30.60 32.33
N LYS A 662 -25.72 31.07 32.73
CA LYS A 662 -26.37 30.72 33.98
C LYS A 662 -27.14 29.42 33.83
N LEU A 663 -26.72 28.37 34.52
CA LEU A 663 -27.38 27.07 34.51
C LEU A 663 -28.20 26.89 35.78
N THR A 664 -29.52 26.77 35.66
CA THR A 664 -30.42 26.50 36.79
C THR A 664 -30.84 25.03 36.76
N ILE A 665 -30.47 24.31 37.82
CA ILE A 665 -30.79 22.89 38.03
C ILE A 665 -31.50 22.75 39.38
N GLY A 666 -32.82 22.54 39.35
CA GLY A 666 -33.65 22.64 40.54
C GLY A 666 -33.57 24.06 41.12
N GLU A 667 -33.13 24.17 42.37
CA GLU A 667 -32.90 25.46 43.05
C GLU A 667 -31.45 25.95 43.02
N PHE A 668 -30.53 25.14 42.47
CA PHE A 668 -29.15 25.57 42.28
C PHE A 668 -29.04 26.44 41.03
N VAL A 669 -28.26 27.51 41.13
CA VAL A 669 -27.86 28.34 39.98
C VAL A 669 -26.34 28.28 39.88
N PHE A 670 -25.85 27.85 38.73
CA PHE A 670 -24.44 27.83 38.38
C PHE A 670 -24.13 28.89 37.33
N VAL A 671 -22.91 29.38 37.30
CA VAL A 671 -22.35 30.15 36.18
C VAL A 671 -21.24 29.30 35.59
N TYR A 672 -21.40 28.91 34.32
CA TYR A 672 -20.35 28.20 33.62
C TYR A 672 -19.24 29.19 33.24
N LYS A 673 -18.00 28.87 33.59
CA LYS A 673 -16.81 29.67 33.26
C LYS A 673 -15.80 28.82 32.52
N ARG A 674 -15.46 29.19 31.29
CA ARG A 674 -14.38 28.62 30.48
C ARG A 674 -13.08 29.34 30.84
N PRO A 675 -12.12 28.70 31.53
CA PRO A 675 -10.91 29.35 32.01
C PRO A 675 -10.02 29.90 30.88
N GLU A 676 -10.20 29.43 29.66
CA GLU A 676 -9.47 29.90 28.48
C GLU A 676 -9.93 31.27 27.98
N VAL A 677 -11.15 31.72 28.32
CA VAL A 677 -11.69 33.03 27.90
C VAL A 677 -11.10 34.14 28.75
N TYR A 678 -10.86 33.90 30.05
CA TYR A 678 -10.30 34.90 30.97
C TYR A 678 -8.77 35.04 30.87
N ARG A 679 -8.25 35.20 29.64
CA ARG A 679 -6.86 35.56 29.44
C ARG A 679 -6.68 37.03 29.73
N GLU A 680 -5.84 37.29 30.73
CA GLU A 680 -5.37 38.63 30.98
C GLU A 680 -4.58 39.09 29.75
N THR A 681 -4.99 40.22 29.22
CA THR A 681 -4.55 40.71 27.92
C THR A 681 -4.20 42.18 28.04
N VAL A 682 -3.19 42.60 27.30
CA VAL A 682 -2.85 44.01 27.10
C VAL A 682 -3.12 44.32 25.64
N VAL A 683 -4.07 45.23 25.42
CA VAL A 683 -4.40 45.75 24.11
C VAL A 683 -3.51 46.96 23.87
N HIS A 684 -2.70 46.90 22.82
CA HIS A 684 -1.83 47.99 22.38
C HIS A 684 -2.49 48.67 21.19
N TYR A 685 -2.84 49.95 21.33
CA TYR A 685 -3.44 50.76 20.27
C TYR A 685 -2.36 51.32 19.34
N ALA A 686 -2.73 51.64 18.10
CA ALA A 686 -1.82 52.19 17.11
C ALA A 686 -1.32 53.61 17.45
N ASP A 687 -2.01 54.31 18.35
CA ASP A 687 -1.61 55.63 18.88
C ASP A 687 -0.64 55.54 20.08
N GLY A 688 -0.27 54.33 20.50
CA GLY A 688 0.59 54.05 21.65
C GLY A 688 -0.14 53.92 22.99
N ALA A 689 -1.46 54.10 23.05
CA ALA A 689 -2.23 53.81 24.25
C ALA A 689 -2.24 52.31 24.56
N ASN A 690 -2.26 51.95 25.84
CA ASN A 690 -2.30 50.56 26.28
C ASN A 690 -3.43 50.33 27.28
N LEU A 691 -4.17 49.24 27.11
CA LEU A 691 -5.29 48.88 27.97
C LEU A 691 -5.15 47.44 28.47
N ARG A 692 -4.98 47.28 29.78
CA ARG A 692 -4.91 45.97 30.45
C ARG A 692 -6.29 45.53 30.91
N GLY A 693 -6.62 44.26 30.70
CA GLY A 693 -7.93 43.73 31.04
C GLY A 693 -8.07 42.26 30.72
N THR A 694 -9.32 41.82 30.56
CA THR A 694 -9.68 40.45 30.27
C THR A 694 -10.53 40.40 29.02
N LEU A 695 -10.20 39.47 28.15
CA LEU A 695 -10.92 39.28 26.91
C LEU A 695 -12.24 38.53 27.18
N ILE A 696 -13.37 39.03 26.68
CA ILE A 696 -14.71 38.48 26.98
C ILE A 696 -15.22 37.65 25.80
N SER A 697 -15.10 38.19 24.58
CA SER A 697 -15.33 37.47 23.34
C SER A 697 -14.11 37.63 22.45
N TRP A 698 -13.78 36.60 21.67
CA TRP A 698 -12.65 36.62 20.74
C TRP A 698 -13.07 35.99 19.44
N ASP A 699 -12.91 36.72 18.36
CA ASP A 699 -12.97 36.17 17.01
C ASP A 699 -11.93 36.94 16.19
N ILE A 700 -10.94 36.22 15.66
CA ILE A 700 -9.85 36.80 14.89
C ILE A 700 -10.33 37.30 13.52
N ASP A 701 -11.50 36.88 13.04
CA ASP A 701 -12.02 37.31 11.74
C ASP A 701 -13.03 38.45 11.89
N SER A 702 -13.61 38.62 13.08
CA SER A 702 -14.49 39.75 13.42
C SER A 702 -13.77 41.11 13.32
N PRO A 703 -14.47 42.21 12.96
CA PRO A 703 -13.89 43.55 13.03
C PRO A 703 -13.60 44.02 14.46
N ASN A 704 -14.29 43.49 15.46
CA ASN A 704 -14.16 43.89 16.87
C ASN A 704 -14.26 42.70 17.84
N PHE A 705 -13.88 42.94 19.09
CA PHE A 705 -14.01 41.98 20.18
C PHE A 705 -14.43 42.67 21.49
N ASP A 706 -15.07 41.93 22.40
CA ASP A 706 -15.44 42.47 23.70
C ASP A 706 -14.30 42.32 24.70
N PHE A 707 -13.99 43.41 25.39
CA PHE A 707 -12.89 43.50 26.35
C PHE A 707 -13.37 44.12 27.66
N LEU A 708 -12.90 43.60 28.78
CA LEU A 708 -13.21 44.11 30.11
C LEU A 708 -11.95 44.67 30.77
N PRO A 709 -11.81 46.01 30.91
CA PRO A 709 -10.66 46.62 31.57
C PRO A 709 -10.46 46.09 32.99
N ILE A 710 -9.20 45.99 33.44
CA ILE A 710 -8.88 45.48 34.80
C ILE A 710 -9.53 46.32 35.91
N ASN A 711 -9.75 47.61 35.67
CA ASN A 711 -10.37 48.55 36.60
C ASN A 711 -11.88 48.74 36.36
N ALA A 712 -12.52 47.87 35.58
CA ALA A 712 -13.94 47.95 35.30
C ALA A 712 -14.77 47.72 36.58
N PRO A 713 -15.72 48.62 36.93
CA PRO A 713 -16.50 48.50 38.16
C PRO A 713 -17.49 47.32 38.13
N SER A 714 -17.83 46.81 36.95
CA SER A 714 -18.72 45.66 36.77
C SER A 714 -18.48 44.96 35.42
N LEU A 715 -18.97 43.72 35.28
CA LEU A 715 -18.96 42.97 34.01
C LEU A 715 -19.73 43.67 32.89
N ASN A 716 -20.69 44.54 33.22
CA ASN A 716 -21.45 45.32 32.26
C ASN A 716 -20.64 46.48 31.67
N SER A 717 -19.48 46.79 32.25
CA SER A 717 -18.55 47.82 31.76
C SER A 717 -17.59 47.27 30.71
N LYS A 718 -17.98 46.21 29.99
CA LYS A 718 -17.23 45.72 28.83
C LYS A 718 -17.27 46.77 27.71
N MET A 719 -16.17 46.88 26.97
CA MET A 719 -16.04 47.74 25.80
C MET A 719 -15.81 46.88 24.56
N SER A 720 -16.34 47.32 23.42
CA SER A 720 -16.06 46.70 22.13
C SER A 720 -14.88 47.41 21.50
N ILE A 721 -13.79 46.69 21.24
CA ILE A 721 -12.54 47.23 20.68
C ILE A 721 -12.45 46.85 19.22
N ASN A 722 -12.24 47.84 18.34
CA ASN A 722 -12.04 47.61 16.91
C ASN A 722 -10.57 47.26 16.65
N PHE A 723 -10.34 46.14 15.97
CA PHE A 723 -8.98 45.70 15.62
C PHE A 723 -8.22 46.70 14.74
N ASN A 724 -8.91 47.48 13.89
CA ASN A 724 -8.25 48.45 13.03
C ASN A 724 -7.59 49.60 13.81
N GLU A 725 -7.97 49.81 15.08
CA GLU A 725 -7.36 50.79 15.98
C GLU A 725 -6.15 50.22 16.73
N LEU A 726 -5.87 48.91 16.55
CA LEU A 726 -4.88 48.19 17.31
C LEU A 726 -3.57 48.05 16.57
N LYS A 727 -2.51 48.06 17.38
CA LYS A 727 -1.19 47.60 17.01
C LYS A 727 -1.08 46.09 17.20
N MET A 728 -1.35 45.64 18.42
CA MET A 728 -1.27 44.23 18.80
C MET A 728 -2.07 43.93 20.08
N VAL A 729 -2.38 42.65 20.30
CA VAL A 729 -2.98 42.14 21.55
C VAL A 729 -2.03 41.14 22.19
N THR A 730 -1.53 41.48 23.37
CA THR A 730 -0.56 40.68 24.13
C THR A 730 -1.29 39.81 25.16
N PHE A 731 -1.10 38.49 25.11
CA PHE A 731 -1.67 37.55 26.07
C PHE A 731 -0.68 37.28 27.20
N ILE A 732 -1.00 37.71 28.43
CA ILE A 732 -0.12 37.57 29.59
C ILE A 732 -0.15 36.13 30.13
N ARG A 733 1.03 35.57 30.39
CA ARG A 733 1.24 34.27 31.03
C ARG A 733 1.08 34.42 32.55
N LYS A 734 0.00 33.86 33.12
CA LYS A 734 -0.05 33.66 34.58
C LYS A 734 0.92 32.54 34.95
N ALA A 735 2.00 32.91 35.64
CA ALA A 735 3.15 32.07 35.99
C ALA A 735 2.79 30.69 36.58
N GLU A 736 1.62 30.55 37.22
CA GLU A 736 1.23 29.31 37.92
C GLU A 736 0.40 28.31 37.09
N ARG A 737 -0.11 28.67 35.90
CA ARG A 737 -1.15 27.83 35.22
C ARG A 737 -0.89 27.48 33.77
N PHE A 738 0.12 28.08 33.14
CA PHE A 738 0.43 27.81 31.74
C PHE A 738 1.73 27.01 31.59
N SER A 739 1.59 25.69 31.51
CA SER A 739 2.63 24.82 30.96
C SER A 739 2.54 24.90 29.44
N LEU A 740 3.05 25.98 28.85
CA LEU A 740 3.26 26.07 27.40
C LEU A 740 4.14 24.90 26.90
N ASP A 741 4.90 24.26 27.79
CA ASP A 741 5.58 22.97 27.62
C ASP A 741 4.68 21.84 27.05
N ARG A 742 3.35 21.92 27.21
CA ARG A 742 2.41 20.96 26.59
C ARG A 742 2.02 21.32 25.16
N LEU A 743 2.02 22.60 24.79
CA LEU A 743 1.71 23.05 23.43
C LEU A 743 2.96 23.10 22.54
N LEU A 744 4.13 23.43 23.12
CA LEU A 744 5.40 23.50 22.41
C LEU A 744 6.21 22.21 22.48
N GLY A 745 5.81 21.25 23.33
CA GLY A 745 6.70 20.14 23.68
C GLY A 745 8.01 20.65 24.28
N SER A 746 8.88 19.77 24.73
CA SER A 746 10.25 20.15 25.13
C SER A 746 11.15 20.47 23.92
N GLY A 747 10.56 20.80 22.76
CA GLY A 747 11.23 21.05 21.50
C GLY A 747 11.06 22.51 21.08
N ARG A 748 11.92 22.97 20.19
CA ARG A 748 11.97 24.33 19.63
C ARG A 748 10.57 24.90 19.36
N PRO A 749 10.34 26.21 19.57
CA PRO A 749 9.06 26.85 19.29
C PRO A 749 8.59 26.51 17.87
N ILE A 750 7.34 26.06 17.75
CA ILE A 750 6.72 25.68 16.48
C ILE A 750 6.42 26.97 15.72
N GLY A 751 7.15 27.23 14.63
CA GLY A 751 6.96 28.41 13.79
C GLY A 751 8.23 28.89 13.10
N TYR A 752 8.08 29.78 12.11
CA TYR A 752 9.21 30.44 11.45
C TYR A 752 9.66 31.63 12.28
N PRO A 753 10.98 31.83 12.48
CA PRO A 753 11.47 33.01 13.18
C PRO A 753 11.19 34.26 12.34
N VAL A 754 10.58 35.26 12.95
CA VAL A 754 10.16 36.50 12.30
C VAL A 754 10.60 37.72 13.10
N GLU A 755 10.89 38.80 12.37
CA GLU A 755 11.03 40.15 12.87
C GLU A 755 9.86 40.98 12.32
N VAL A 756 9.03 41.53 13.20
CA VAL A 756 7.90 42.39 12.83
C VAL A 756 8.24 43.84 13.17
N PHE A 757 8.34 44.68 12.15
CA PHE A 757 8.53 46.12 12.30
C PHE A 757 7.19 46.83 12.22
N PHE A 758 6.83 47.55 13.27
CA PHE A 758 5.62 48.36 13.33
C PHE A 758 5.85 49.75 12.74
N LYS A 759 4.77 50.41 12.28
CA LYS A 759 4.82 51.76 11.69
C LYS A 759 5.33 52.85 12.63
N ASP A 760 5.32 52.61 13.94
CA ASP A 760 5.87 53.50 14.95
C ASP A 760 7.35 53.22 15.28
N GLY A 761 7.99 52.29 14.55
CA GLY A 761 9.39 51.91 14.70
C GLY A 761 9.66 50.84 15.75
N GLU A 762 8.64 50.31 16.45
CA GLU A 762 8.84 49.19 17.37
C GLU A 762 9.15 47.88 16.62
N LEU A 763 10.02 47.05 17.20
CA LEU A 763 10.42 45.75 16.68
C LEU A 763 9.92 44.62 17.61
N LEU A 764 9.17 43.67 17.06
CA LEU A 764 8.79 42.43 17.74
C LEU A 764 9.52 41.24 17.09
N GLU A 765 10.45 40.64 17.83
CA GLU A 765 11.10 39.39 17.45
C GLU A 765 10.35 38.18 18.03
N GLY A 766 10.11 37.16 17.20
CA GLY A 766 9.43 35.97 17.67
C GLY A 766 9.33 34.85 16.63
N TYR A 767 8.37 33.96 16.83
CA TYR A 767 8.06 32.83 15.95
C TYR A 767 6.61 32.94 15.51
N MET A 768 6.38 33.00 14.19
CA MET A 768 5.03 33.07 13.63
C MET A 768 4.36 31.69 13.69
N MET A 769 3.12 31.64 14.21
CA MET A 769 2.36 30.39 14.40
C MET A 769 1.35 30.16 13.26
N GLY A 770 1.31 28.93 12.72
CA GLY A 770 0.26 28.45 11.82
C GLY A 770 0.41 28.84 10.34
N GLU A 771 -0.62 28.51 9.56
CA GLU A 771 -0.75 28.80 8.12
C GLU A 771 -1.21 30.24 7.82
N THR A 772 -1.45 31.07 8.85
CA THR A 772 -1.73 32.49 8.64
C THR A 772 -0.49 33.14 8.06
N GLY A 773 -0.48 33.27 6.73
CA GLY A 773 0.62 33.86 5.99
C GLY A 773 0.87 35.30 6.43
N GLU A 774 2.02 35.85 6.05
CA GLU A 774 2.36 37.25 6.32
C GLU A 774 1.29 38.23 5.80
N TRP A 775 0.51 37.80 4.82
CA TRP A 775 -0.56 38.56 4.17
C TRP A 775 -1.90 38.50 4.92
N SER A 776 -2.03 37.67 5.94
CA SER A 776 -3.24 37.64 6.76
C SER A 776 -3.43 38.98 7.47
N LYS A 777 -4.69 39.45 7.54
CA LYS A 777 -5.05 40.70 8.23
C LYS A 777 -4.51 40.72 9.66
N ARG A 778 -4.52 39.55 10.32
CA ARG A 778 -3.98 39.33 11.66
C ARG A 778 -3.18 38.04 11.67
N PHE A 779 -2.12 37.98 12.46
CA PHE A 779 -1.32 36.77 12.63
C PHE A 779 -0.75 36.69 14.05
N TYR A 780 -0.45 35.47 14.50
CA TYR A 780 0.08 35.23 15.83
C TYR A 780 1.61 35.11 15.83
N VAL A 781 2.24 35.75 16.81
CA VAL A 781 3.68 35.68 17.06
C VAL A 781 3.91 35.23 18.50
N ILE A 782 4.77 34.23 18.68
CA ILE A 782 5.33 33.87 19.99
C ILE A 782 6.59 34.71 20.18
N PRO A 783 6.59 35.71 21.09
CA PRO A 783 7.74 36.57 21.30
C PRO A 783 8.95 35.77 21.81
N LYS A 784 10.14 36.13 21.32
CA LYS A 784 11.38 35.45 21.67
C LYS A 784 11.85 35.74 23.11
N ASP A 785 11.66 36.98 23.57
CA ASP A 785 12.29 37.51 24.80
C ASP A 785 11.28 37.86 25.92
N ALA A 786 10.10 37.25 25.93
CA ALA A 786 9.05 37.63 26.89
C ALA A 786 8.61 36.47 27.79
N GLU A 787 9.25 36.37 28.97
CA GLU A 787 8.90 35.38 30.00
C GLU A 787 7.43 35.48 30.45
N GLU A 788 6.88 36.71 30.44
CA GLU A 788 5.52 37.02 30.87
C GLU A 788 4.49 36.99 29.74
N ILE A 789 4.89 36.87 28.46
CA ILE A 789 3.96 36.92 27.33
C ILE A 789 3.84 35.52 26.72
N ALA A 790 2.63 34.98 26.73
CA ALA A 790 2.34 33.68 26.15
C ALA A 790 2.23 33.74 24.62
N LEU A 791 1.65 34.82 24.09
CA LEU A 791 1.32 34.98 22.68
C LEU A 791 1.06 36.46 22.37
N VAL A 792 1.32 36.88 21.14
CA VAL A 792 0.95 38.21 20.62
C VAL A 792 0.13 38.02 19.36
N LEU A 793 -1.06 38.63 19.28
CA LEU A 793 -1.77 38.82 18.00
C LEU A 793 -1.33 40.16 17.42
N VAL A 794 -0.83 40.15 16.18
CA VAL A 794 -0.42 41.36 15.46
C VAL A 794 -1.51 41.74 14.45
N GLU A 795 -1.90 43.02 14.40
CA GLU A 795 -2.75 43.58 13.35
C GLU A 795 -1.88 44.10 12.20
N ARG A 796 -2.03 43.54 11.00
CA ARG A 796 -1.19 43.88 9.83
C ARG A 796 -1.27 45.36 9.45
N ALA A 797 -2.40 46.02 9.72
CA ALA A 797 -2.56 47.45 9.42
C ALA A 797 -1.56 48.34 10.19
N ALA A 798 -1.07 47.91 11.35
CA ALA A 798 -0.07 48.62 12.15
C ALA A 798 1.38 48.22 11.82
N VAL A 799 1.57 47.22 10.96
CA VAL A 799 2.89 46.69 10.58
C VAL A 799 3.41 47.43 9.35
N GLU A 800 4.68 47.82 9.40
CA GLU A 800 5.43 48.34 8.25
C GLU A 800 5.99 47.21 7.41
N SER A 801 6.68 46.25 8.04
CA SER A 801 7.27 45.10 7.37
C SER A 801 7.39 43.88 8.29
N VAL A 802 7.42 42.70 7.67
CA VAL A 802 7.68 41.42 8.36
C VAL A 802 8.83 40.75 7.63
N PHE A 803 9.90 40.42 8.36
CA PHE A 803 11.04 39.69 7.81
C PHE A 803 11.09 38.28 8.39
N LYS A 804 11.02 37.28 7.52
CA LYS A 804 11.38 35.91 7.89
C LYS A 804 12.89 35.81 8.04
N ARG A 805 13.35 35.44 9.23
CA ARG A 805 14.75 35.08 9.44
C ARG A 805 14.98 33.70 8.81
N ASP A 806 15.83 33.63 7.80
CA ASP A 806 16.29 32.35 7.28
C ASP A 806 17.10 31.64 8.39
N PRO A 807 16.66 30.47 8.89
CA PRO A 807 17.34 29.77 9.98
C PRO A 807 18.80 29.42 9.63
N PHE A 808 19.16 29.34 8.36
CA PHE A 808 20.53 29.02 7.93
C PHE A 808 21.51 30.19 8.06
N LYS A 809 21.07 31.45 8.00
CA LYS A 809 21.96 32.62 8.10
C LYS A 809 22.50 32.88 9.52
N GLN A 810 21.87 32.34 10.56
CA GLN A 810 22.38 32.47 11.94
C GLN A 810 23.67 31.68 12.19
N SER A 811 23.90 30.58 11.46
CA SER A 811 25.16 29.82 11.56
C SER A 811 26.35 30.66 11.06
N PHE A 812 26.18 31.44 9.99
CA PHE A 812 27.24 32.26 9.40
C PHE A 812 27.56 33.53 10.22
N PHE A 813 26.55 34.18 10.80
CA PHE A 813 26.78 35.38 11.62
C PHE A 813 27.30 35.07 13.03
N SER A 814 26.89 33.95 13.63
CA SER A 814 27.49 33.47 14.89
C SER A 814 28.94 33.03 14.69
N LEU A 815 29.27 32.34 13.58
CA LEU A 815 30.65 32.05 13.19
C LEU A 815 31.48 33.33 12.98
N ARG A 816 30.94 34.37 12.35
CA ARG A 816 31.65 35.66 12.20
C ARG A 816 31.91 36.37 13.54
N ARG A 817 31.01 36.24 14.52
CA ARG A 817 31.22 36.77 15.88
C ARG A 817 32.29 36.00 16.63
N VAL A 818 32.30 34.67 16.52
CA VAL A 818 33.33 33.80 17.11
C VAL A 818 34.68 34.01 16.42
N LEU A 819 34.71 34.13 15.09
CA LEU A 819 35.92 34.40 14.32
C LEU A 819 36.48 35.81 14.59
N ARG A 820 35.65 36.84 14.81
CA ARG A 820 36.13 38.17 15.26
C ARG A 820 36.68 38.14 16.68
N ALA A 821 36.15 37.30 17.57
CA ALA A 821 36.69 37.13 18.91
C ALA A 821 38.04 36.36 18.93
N LEU A 822 38.34 35.62 17.85
CA LEU A 822 39.57 34.82 17.70
C LEU A 822 40.69 35.53 16.93
N VAL A 823 40.44 36.73 16.37
CA VAL A 823 41.52 37.54 15.78
C VAL A 823 42.10 38.44 16.89
N PRO A 824 43.35 38.23 17.31
CA PRO A 824 44.01 39.15 18.23
C PRO A 824 44.19 40.49 17.52
N ASN A 825 43.76 41.58 18.18
CA ASN A 825 44.08 42.93 17.76
C ASN A 825 45.61 43.08 17.68
N THR A 826 46.15 43.03 16.48
CA THR A 826 47.52 43.45 16.20
C THR A 826 47.44 44.90 15.75
N SER A 827 47.70 45.80 16.70
CA SER A 827 47.95 47.20 16.43
C SER A 827 49.35 47.36 15.87
N HIS A 828 49.44 47.82 14.61
CA HIS A 828 50.48 48.74 14.13
C HIS A 828 49.90 49.62 13.04
#